data_AF-A0A933N1G8-F1
#
_entry.id   AF-A0A933N1G8-F1
#
_cell.length_a   1.000
_cell.length_b   1.000
_cell.length_c   1.000
_cell.angle_alpha   90.00
_cell.angle_beta   90.00
_cell.angle_gamma   90.00
#
_symmetry.space_group_name_H-M   'P 1'
#
loop_
_entity.id
_entity.type
_entity.pdbx_description
1 polymer ?
#
loop_
_entity_poly.entity_id
_entity_poly.type
_entity_poly.pdbx_seq_one_letter_code
_entity_poly.pdbx_strand_id
1 'polypeptide(L)'
;MDEKNGSEIILLRQAVARLSDRIEHLEQKLRKIERGWNPAARPAETNVQMNERESAPQAKIASLEIPVPPSPPPPPKNIQPQIPAPSFTTPAPRPLQPVPPPAPPQARVPPVEKPPAPPQSIPAFTSTPEIPAPGGGAEQPQPETAQKDKHRRDIELNIGKYWLNKIGIGVFVLGVGFLIAYSSKYFGQLGPWGKILTGYLVSAVLFFVGRKFEHDEKMVNFGYVLTGGAWALTYFTTFSMQHFPQSRVLESEGLDLVFLAAVGAGMLIHSLKYRSEALSGVAIFVGYATATIGDVRFFTLISCAIESIVILILVYKFKWLRMMFMGILMTYGAHFLWVMKNIHGAGDAAPVPDAKSFFVMNGTFLTLYWAVFTAGIHLLRKDGDETLESRLAVANIGNALFYFLLLYPDVTRFFPDQRFNFVMSLGTVFLLLGVCLFKSGKDKLFASDTMLGLALMTAAVPIKYMTLQTALIWIAELPFLCYAGIELKSRTIRFAAFLLFIWIMLHYAFYVAGSAGRVEIMGLGGIPMSGFTAFAAALSFGGVFTMLRLGFARGKISALENTFTQAFLPATAMFLSLGTVITSAPQNLTLYLFLDALLLFVWGYLADEAPVRIYSLLFLAWGILRFIGIDDYHALTAFRRWAYIAWEVMCGYSIAYLYRDLRNRNMLQKIESGLVTAVTAGSGILVLTAVLRYVPENWITFTFSGLSLLIFAVACLLDSRSLRASALAGSALVAWRFVLVDSFPSAGFADWLIIAFPPFSQAGIYLLYRKLRAEGKLPEAERAFPDLGYVLLQITLMALALRYISGWKMTAAFAVMNLALFGAGCLLREKLVRYASLAAMPVVMFRFLAIDDYPHGGRVWPLIFVLGSYYALVYAYVKAAATRILETDESQFSHLACAAAAFLSAVAIWKYAPEYWAAAIMALAGLAVFLYGYFWDSSDMRVSGCALLFTSLFRAVFWDDYSSLGAAMRWLPPTVELFSFAISYWFYRNLRLAQKLSPDEAAVSQSLCAGLSALACVSITRYCPPYWASSTLAVFTAAMFFAGLALGEMFVRVCSCLMFTIVAGRAMIFSEPYENLGRLRWLPIGAQLVSLLGVYLPYRGLAKRGPV
;
A
#
# COMPACT_ATOMS: atom_id res chain seq x y z
N MET A 1 -70.44 20.15 -7.21
CA MET A 1 -69.35 20.93 -7.84
C MET A 1 -69.31 22.27 -7.12
N ASP A 2 -68.13 22.66 -6.61
CA ASP A 2 -67.66 24.05 -6.33
C ASP A 2 -66.93 24.39 -5.02
N GLU A 3 -66.85 23.53 -3.99
CA GLU A 3 -65.98 23.85 -2.84
C GLU A 3 -64.62 23.13 -2.84
N LYS A 4 -64.50 21.95 -3.45
CA LYS A 4 -63.26 21.15 -3.41
C LYS A 4 -62.14 21.65 -4.34
N ASN A 5 -62.48 22.38 -5.40
CA ASN A 5 -61.49 22.96 -6.31
C ASN A 5 -60.88 24.27 -5.77
N GLY A 6 -61.57 24.97 -4.87
CA GLY A 6 -61.08 26.24 -4.30
C GLY A 6 -59.84 26.06 -3.43
N SER A 7 -59.81 25.03 -2.59
CA SER A 7 -58.67 24.73 -1.70
C SER A 7 -57.41 24.31 -2.45
N GLU A 8 -57.55 23.54 -3.54
CA GLU A 8 -56.42 23.13 -4.36
C GLU A 8 -55.83 24.30 -5.16
N ILE A 9 -56.67 25.22 -5.66
CA ILE A 9 -56.21 26.43 -6.35
C ILE A 9 -55.49 27.38 -5.38
N ILE A 10 -55.92 27.48 -4.13
CA ILE A 10 -55.22 28.28 -3.10
C ILE A 10 -53.85 27.67 -2.77
N LEU A 11 -53.77 26.35 -2.62
CA LEU A 11 -52.50 25.65 -2.39
C LEU A 11 -51.54 25.78 -3.57
N LEU A 12 -52.04 25.69 -4.81
CA LEU A 12 -51.26 25.92 -6.02
C LEU A 12 -50.75 27.36 -6.11
N ARG A 13 -51.59 28.37 -5.81
CA ARG A 13 -51.15 29.78 -5.75
C ARG A 13 -50.09 30.01 -4.68
N GLN A 14 -50.22 29.39 -3.51
CA GLN A 14 -49.20 29.47 -2.47
C GLN A 14 -47.89 28.77 -2.86
N ALA A 15 -47.95 27.63 -3.56
CA ALA A 15 -46.78 26.94 -4.05
C ALA A 15 -46.04 27.75 -5.13
N VAL A 16 -46.79 28.37 -6.06
CA VAL A 16 -46.24 29.26 -7.09
C VAL A 16 -45.62 30.52 -6.47
N ALA A 17 -46.26 31.11 -5.46
CA ALA A 17 -45.68 32.26 -4.74
C ALA A 17 -44.35 31.90 -4.04
N ARG A 18 -44.28 30.75 -3.35
CA ARG A 18 -43.03 30.28 -2.73
C ARG A 18 -41.92 29.97 -3.73
N LEU A 19 -42.28 29.48 -4.91
CA LEU A 19 -41.34 29.25 -6.00
C LEU A 19 -40.83 30.58 -6.57
N SER A 20 -41.72 31.56 -6.74
CA SER A 20 -41.37 32.92 -7.19
C SER A 20 -40.39 33.59 -6.23
N ASP A 21 -40.67 33.61 -4.93
CA ASP A 21 -39.78 34.18 -3.90
C ASP A 21 -38.39 33.52 -3.91
N ARG A 22 -38.36 32.21 -4.14
CA ARG A 22 -37.12 31.42 -4.14
C ARG A 22 -36.29 31.65 -5.40
N ILE A 23 -36.95 31.86 -6.55
CA ILE A 23 -36.30 32.28 -7.80
C ILE A 23 -35.75 33.70 -7.64
N GLU A 24 -36.53 34.62 -7.06
CA GLU A 24 -36.07 36.00 -6.83
C GLU A 24 -34.89 36.05 -5.86
N HIS A 25 -34.91 35.24 -4.80
CA HIS A 25 -33.78 35.10 -3.87
C HIS A 25 -32.52 34.53 -4.56
N LEU A 26 -32.69 33.57 -5.48
CA LEU A 26 -31.59 33.02 -6.27
C LEU A 26 -31.05 34.03 -7.28
N GLU A 27 -31.91 34.80 -7.94
CA GLU A 27 -31.51 35.90 -8.81
C GLU A 27 -30.75 36.97 -8.04
N GLN A 28 -31.18 37.33 -6.83
CA GLN A 28 -30.46 38.29 -6.00
C GLN A 28 -29.07 37.78 -5.60
N LYS A 29 -28.94 36.48 -5.29
CA LYS A 29 -27.63 35.85 -5.05
C LYS A 29 -26.77 35.85 -6.31
N LEU A 30 -27.35 35.55 -7.47
CA LEU A 30 -26.65 35.57 -8.75
C LEU A 30 -26.16 36.98 -9.09
N ARG A 31 -27.01 38.00 -8.92
CA ARG A 31 -26.66 39.42 -9.12
C ARG A 31 -25.58 39.89 -8.13
N LYS A 32 -25.57 39.39 -6.89
CA LYS A 32 -24.47 39.66 -5.93
C LYS A 32 -23.15 39.03 -6.38
N ILE A 33 -23.19 37.84 -6.96
CA ILE A 33 -22.02 37.16 -7.51
C ILE A 33 -21.53 37.87 -8.79
N GLU A 34 -22.43 38.27 -9.69
CA GLU A 34 -22.09 39.05 -10.89
C GLU A 34 -21.49 40.42 -10.55
N ARG A 35 -22.04 41.11 -9.53
CA ARG A 35 -21.44 42.36 -9.02
C ARG A 35 -20.07 42.15 -8.37
N GLY A 36 -19.82 40.95 -7.83
CA GLY A 36 -18.49 40.56 -7.32
C GLY A 36 -17.48 40.25 -8.43
N TRP A 37 -17.96 39.91 -9.64
CA TRP A 37 -17.11 39.50 -10.76
C TRP A 37 -16.68 40.68 -11.65
N ASN A 38 -17.49 41.75 -11.78
CA ASN A 38 -17.20 42.80 -12.76
C ASN A 38 -16.28 43.93 -12.20
N PRO A 39 -14.98 44.04 -12.59
CA PRO A 39 -14.06 45.03 -12.03
C PRO A 39 -14.09 46.38 -12.78
N ALA A 40 -14.99 46.56 -13.73
CA ALA A 40 -14.97 47.69 -14.67
C ALA A 40 -16.34 48.38 -14.79
N ALA A 41 -16.85 48.95 -13.69
CA ALA A 41 -17.80 50.06 -13.73
C ALA A 41 -17.91 50.72 -12.35
N ARG A 42 -17.17 51.81 -12.12
CA ARG A 42 -17.56 52.85 -11.15
C ARG A 42 -17.58 54.18 -11.88
N PRO A 43 -18.68 54.94 -11.87
CA PRO A 43 -18.62 56.38 -11.84
C PRO A 43 -18.43 56.85 -10.40
N ALA A 44 -17.65 57.91 -10.25
CA ALA A 44 -17.44 58.64 -9.01
C ALA A 44 -18.70 59.41 -8.58
N GLU A 45 -18.66 59.87 -7.32
CA GLU A 45 -19.46 60.89 -6.61
C GLU A 45 -20.05 60.30 -5.31
N THR A 46 -20.11 60.93 -4.14
CA THR A 46 -19.57 62.16 -3.54
C THR A 46 -19.90 62.02 -2.03
N ASN A 47 -19.08 62.67 -1.18
CA ASN A 47 -19.26 62.93 0.26
C ASN A 47 -20.71 63.00 0.78
N VAL A 48 -20.95 62.61 2.03
CA VAL A 48 -21.19 63.55 3.17
C VAL A 48 -21.44 62.77 4.49
N GLN A 49 -20.91 63.38 5.55
CA GLN A 49 -20.96 63.12 6.99
C GLN A 49 -22.32 62.68 7.56
N MET A 50 -22.28 61.95 8.69
CA MET A 50 -22.83 62.46 9.96
C MET A 50 -22.24 61.73 11.19
N ASN A 51 -21.84 62.56 12.15
CA ASN A 51 -21.41 62.25 13.52
C ASN A 51 -22.60 61.82 14.40
N GLU A 52 -22.31 61.08 15.48
CA GLU A 52 -22.60 61.43 16.90
C GLU A 52 -22.14 60.25 17.78
N ARG A 53 -20.99 60.33 18.47
CA ARG A 53 -20.74 60.88 19.82
C ARG A 53 -21.67 60.36 20.93
N GLU A 54 -21.13 59.47 21.76
CA GLU A 54 -21.20 59.62 23.21
C GLU A 54 -20.01 58.95 23.92
N SER A 55 -19.63 59.50 25.06
CA SER A 55 -18.26 59.56 25.58
C SER A 55 -18.10 59.00 27.01
N ALA A 56 -17.09 58.13 27.18
CA ALA A 56 -16.11 58.05 28.28
C ALA A 56 -16.54 57.64 29.74
N PRO A 57 -15.62 57.27 30.68
CA PRO A 57 -14.14 57.33 30.62
C PRO A 57 -13.33 56.11 31.13
N GLN A 58 -12.02 56.28 30.96
CA GLN A 58 -10.85 55.40 31.12
C GLN A 58 -10.49 54.93 32.55
N ALA A 59 -9.73 53.83 32.63
CA ALA A 59 -8.65 53.63 33.60
C ALA A 59 -7.44 52.86 33.00
N LYS A 60 -6.30 53.57 32.98
CA LYS A 60 -4.86 53.26 32.75
C LYS A 60 -4.37 51.80 32.90
N ILE A 61 -3.40 51.39 32.06
CA ILE A 61 -1.94 51.29 32.38
C ILE A 61 -1.13 50.99 31.09
N ALA A 62 0.12 51.45 31.10
CA ALA A 62 1.04 51.68 30.00
C ALA A 62 1.78 50.47 29.42
N SER A 63 2.13 50.66 28.13
CA SER A 63 3.19 50.12 27.28
C SER A 63 4.38 49.34 27.88
N LEU A 64 4.67 48.20 27.25
CA LEU A 64 6.00 47.59 27.14
C LEU A 64 6.20 47.12 25.68
N GLU A 65 7.16 47.75 25.00
CA GLU A 65 7.71 47.35 23.71
C GLU A 65 8.53 46.04 23.85
N ILE A 66 8.35 45.14 22.88
CA ILE A 66 9.20 43.95 22.67
C ILE A 66 9.59 43.91 21.17
N PRO A 67 10.81 43.48 20.81
CA PRO A 67 11.47 43.83 19.54
C PRO A 67 11.03 43.03 18.32
N VAL A 68 11.27 43.63 17.16
CA VAL A 68 11.09 43.14 15.78
C VAL A 68 11.86 41.83 15.49
N PRO A 69 11.24 40.79 14.93
CA PRO A 69 11.90 39.73 14.17
C PRO A 69 12.01 40.07 12.67
N PRO A 70 13.05 39.57 11.95
CA PRO A 70 13.41 40.04 10.62
C PRO A 70 12.42 39.61 9.52
N SER A 71 12.26 40.50 8.55
CA SER A 71 11.51 40.33 7.31
C SER A 71 12.03 39.16 6.44
N PRO A 72 11.16 38.35 5.83
CA PRO A 72 11.55 37.36 4.83
C PRO A 72 11.97 38.02 3.49
N PRO A 73 12.88 37.40 2.71
CA PRO A 73 13.32 37.93 1.42
C PRO A 73 12.21 37.88 0.35
N PRO A 74 12.28 38.73 -0.69
CA PRO A 74 11.22 38.88 -1.69
C PRO A 74 11.06 37.65 -2.59
N PRO A 75 9.85 37.42 -3.15
CA PRO A 75 9.58 36.32 -4.07
C PRO A 75 10.30 36.52 -5.42
N PRO A 76 10.83 35.45 -6.05
CA PRO A 76 11.41 35.55 -7.38
C PRO A 76 10.35 35.84 -8.46
N LYS A 77 10.75 36.67 -9.42
CA LYS A 77 10.00 37.03 -10.63
C LYS A 77 9.42 35.80 -11.33
N ASN A 78 8.11 35.89 -11.60
CA ASN A 78 7.35 34.99 -12.44
C ASN A 78 7.85 35.09 -13.89
N ILE A 79 8.57 34.07 -14.37
CA ILE A 79 8.90 33.87 -15.78
C ILE A 79 8.07 32.68 -16.26
N GLN A 80 7.29 32.91 -17.32
CA GLN A 80 6.41 31.94 -17.97
C GLN A 80 7.16 30.68 -18.43
N PRO A 81 6.53 29.50 -18.39
CA PRO A 81 7.05 28.31 -19.07
C PRO A 81 6.84 28.43 -20.58
N GLN A 82 7.92 28.66 -21.33
CA GLN A 82 7.98 28.41 -22.77
C GLN A 82 8.16 26.91 -23.04
N ILE A 83 7.36 26.38 -23.97
CA ILE A 83 7.53 25.04 -24.56
C ILE A 83 8.72 25.10 -25.52
N PRO A 84 9.77 24.25 -25.39
CA PRO A 84 10.78 24.10 -26.41
C PRO A 84 10.45 22.94 -27.37
N ALA A 85 10.51 23.22 -28.66
CA ALA A 85 10.60 22.23 -29.74
C ALA A 85 11.94 21.46 -29.66
N PRO A 86 12.04 20.23 -30.21
CA PRO A 86 13.25 19.42 -30.13
C PRO A 86 14.29 19.86 -31.16
N SER A 87 15.53 20.05 -30.72
CA SER A 87 16.70 20.29 -31.58
C SER A 87 17.88 19.42 -31.17
N PHE A 88 18.40 18.71 -32.16
CA PHE A 88 19.59 17.85 -32.17
C PHE A 88 20.86 18.53 -31.62
N THR A 89 21.73 17.74 -30.99
CA THR A 89 23.18 18.02 -30.99
C THR A 89 23.99 16.72 -30.98
N THR A 90 24.84 16.62 -32.00
CA THR A 90 25.87 15.62 -32.28
C THR A 90 27.14 15.90 -31.46
N PRO A 91 27.95 14.87 -31.13
CA PRO A 91 29.37 15.05 -30.86
C PRO A 91 30.25 14.47 -32.00
N ALA A 92 31.34 15.18 -32.34
CA ALA A 92 32.42 14.79 -33.27
C ALA A 92 33.77 14.67 -32.49
N PRO A 93 34.92 14.33 -33.12
CA PRO A 93 35.30 13.14 -33.89
C PRO A 93 36.53 12.42 -33.28
N ARG A 94 36.85 11.18 -33.73
CA ARG A 94 38.10 10.44 -33.43
C ARG A 94 38.85 10.15 -34.77
N PRO A 95 40.20 10.07 -34.82
CA PRO A 95 40.96 10.27 -36.07
C PRO A 95 40.96 9.10 -37.07
N LEU A 96 41.08 9.50 -38.36
CA LEU A 96 41.40 8.78 -39.61
C LEU A 96 42.78 8.05 -39.54
N GLN A 97 43.20 7.00 -40.27
CA GLN A 97 42.95 6.34 -41.59
C GLN A 97 43.89 5.07 -41.66
N PRO A 98 44.15 4.27 -42.75
CA PRO A 98 43.49 4.02 -44.06
C PRO A 98 43.40 2.51 -44.57
N VAL A 99 42.32 2.12 -45.30
CA VAL A 99 42.18 1.66 -46.74
C VAL A 99 43.29 0.76 -47.40
N PRO A 100 43.15 -0.08 -48.50
CA PRO A 100 42.07 -0.77 -49.31
C PRO A 100 42.40 -2.28 -49.72
N PRO A 101 41.87 -2.93 -50.81
CA PRO A 101 40.50 -3.42 -51.12
C PRO A 101 40.47 -4.93 -51.57
N PRO A 102 39.32 -5.57 -51.95
CA PRO A 102 38.72 -5.45 -53.30
C PRO A 102 37.16 -5.53 -53.38
N ALA A 103 36.63 -5.08 -54.53
CA ALA A 103 35.25 -5.22 -55.06
C ALA A 103 35.23 -6.32 -56.19
N PRO A 104 34.15 -6.63 -56.97
CA PRO A 104 32.78 -6.06 -57.07
C PRO A 104 31.61 -7.11 -57.21
N PRO A 105 30.33 -6.67 -57.38
CA PRO A 105 29.11 -7.49 -57.36
C PRO A 105 28.49 -7.79 -58.75
N GLN A 106 27.56 -8.76 -58.85
CA GLN A 106 26.70 -8.97 -60.04
C GLN A 106 25.26 -9.38 -59.70
N ALA A 107 24.33 -8.85 -60.50
CA ALA A 107 22.92 -9.20 -60.62
C ALA A 107 22.67 -10.07 -61.86
N ARG A 108 21.64 -10.94 -61.86
CA ARG A 108 21.00 -11.45 -63.09
C ARG A 108 19.58 -11.98 -62.87
N VAL A 109 18.69 -11.61 -63.78
CA VAL A 109 17.39 -12.24 -64.13
C VAL A 109 17.54 -12.75 -65.61
N PRO A 110 16.53 -13.36 -66.24
CA PRO A 110 16.21 -14.80 -66.50
C PRO A 110 16.75 -15.29 -67.90
N PRO A 111 16.39 -16.46 -68.54
CA PRO A 111 15.06 -16.75 -69.15
C PRO A 111 14.59 -18.24 -69.39
N VAL A 112 13.26 -18.42 -69.53
CA VAL A 112 12.47 -19.22 -70.53
C VAL A 112 12.64 -20.75 -70.69
N GLU A 113 11.53 -21.50 -70.54
CA GLU A 113 10.99 -22.39 -71.61
C GLU A 113 9.50 -22.80 -71.42
N LYS A 114 8.76 -22.82 -72.53
CA LYS A 114 7.38 -23.29 -72.84
C LYS A 114 7.50 -23.83 -74.29
N PRO A 115 6.60 -24.66 -74.88
CA PRO A 115 5.87 -25.89 -74.52
C PRO A 115 6.28 -27.09 -75.44
N PRO A 116 5.58 -28.25 -75.51
CA PRO A 116 4.53 -28.42 -76.53
C PRO A 116 3.30 -29.29 -76.12
N ALA A 117 2.26 -29.22 -76.95
CA ALA A 117 0.96 -29.92 -76.88
C ALA A 117 0.93 -31.22 -77.75
N PRO A 118 -0.24 -31.74 -78.20
CA PRO A 118 -1.11 -32.81 -77.67
C PRO A 118 -1.10 -34.10 -78.56
N PRO A 119 -1.93 -35.17 -78.34
CA PRO A 119 -3.29 -35.20 -78.93
C PRO A 119 -4.39 -36.01 -78.17
N GLN A 120 -5.61 -35.49 -78.28
CA GLN A 120 -6.91 -36.12 -78.56
C GLN A 120 -7.34 -37.51 -78.00
N SER A 121 -8.63 -37.51 -77.61
CA SER A 121 -9.69 -38.53 -77.81
C SER A 121 -10.27 -39.27 -76.58
N ILE A 122 -11.59 -39.41 -76.65
CA ILE A 122 -12.69 -39.75 -75.70
C ILE A 122 -12.97 -41.29 -75.78
N PRO A 123 -13.99 -41.96 -75.16
CA PRO A 123 -14.70 -41.96 -73.84
C PRO A 123 -14.68 -43.35 -73.12
N ALA A 124 -15.39 -43.46 -71.99
CA ALA A 124 -16.39 -44.53 -71.63
C ALA A 124 -16.16 -45.14 -70.22
N PHE A 125 -16.99 -44.82 -69.21
CA PHE A 125 -18.28 -45.39 -68.82
C PHE A 125 -18.17 -46.46 -67.71
N THR A 126 -19.02 -46.29 -66.67
CA THR A 126 -19.63 -47.31 -65.78
C THR A 126 -18.69 -48.12 -64.87
N SER A 127 -18.98 -48.50 -63.62
CA SER A 127 -20.18 -48.49 -62.77
C SER A 127 -19.76 -48.86 -61.33
N THR A 128 -20.43 -48.29 -60.33
CA THR A 128 -20.62 -48.69 -58.91
C THR A 128 -20.80 -50.23 -58.70
N PRO A 129 -20.73 -50.90 -57.50
CA PRO A 129 -20.45 -50.51 -56.08
C PRO A 129 -19.48 -51.44 -55.28
N GLU A 130 -18.96 -51.01 -54.10
CA GLU A 130 -18.78 -51.93 -52.94
C GLU A 130 -18.60 -51.23 -51.57
N ILE A 131 -19.02 -51.91 -50.49
CA ILE A 131 -19.13 -51.46 -49.08
C ILE A 131 -17.84 -51.83 -48.27
N PRO A 132 -17.70 -51.66 -46.93
CA PRO A 132 -16.85 -50.66 -46.27
C PRO A 132 -15.69 -51.21 -45.39
N ALA A 133 -14.92 -50.26 -44.82
CA ALA A 133 -14.09 -50.30 -43.59
C ALA A 133 -12.55 -50.32 -43.79
N PRO A 134 -11.74 -50.07 -42.74
CA PRO A 134 -11.56 -48.79 -42.03
C PRO A 134 -10.06 -48.42 -41.90
N GLY A 135 -9.71 -47.14 -41.74
CA GLY A 135 -8.33 -46.79 -41.37
C GLY A 135 -7.97 -45.33 -41.60
N GLY A 136 -7.55 -44.66 -40.52
CA GLY A 136 -7.26 -43.23 -40.48
C GLY A 136 -6.05 -42.78 -41.30
N GLY A 137 -6.04 -41.49 -41.61
CA GLY A 137 -4.93 -40.80 -42.23
C GLY A 137 -5.25 -39.32 -42.38
N ALA A 138 -4.44 -38.48 -41.75
CA ALA A 138 -4.50 -37.03 -41.68
C ALA A 138 -5.06 -36.32 -42.92
N GLU A 139 -6.08 -35.48 -42.69
CA GLU A 139 -6.65 -34.57 -43.69
C GLU A 139 -5.65 -33.41 -43.91
N GLN A 140 -4.91 -33.46 -45.02
CA GLN A 140 -4.16 -32.31 -45.53
C GLN A 140 -5.13 -31.29 -46.12
N PRO A 141 -4.92 -29.98 -45.91
CA PRO A 141 -5.77 -28.94 -46.47
C PRO A 141 -5.60 -28.88 -48.00
N GLN A 142 -6.64 -29.28 -48.75
CA GLN A 142 -6.73 -29.06 -50.19
C GLN A 142 -6.74 -27.56 -50.52
N PRO A 143 -6.16 -27.15 -51.66
CA PRO A 143 -6.10 -25.74 -52.03
C PRO A 143 -7.50 -25.17 -52.30
N GLU A 144 -7.88 -24.16 -51.51
CA GLU A 144 -9.14 -23.40 -51.58
C GLU A 144 -9.52 -22.89 -52.99
N THR A 145 -8.57 -22.84 -53.94
CA THR A 145 -8.77 -22.31 -55.29
C THR A 145 -9.60 -23.24 -56.19
N ALA A 146 -9.45 -24.56 -56.11
CA ALA A 146 -10.26 -25.49 -56.92
C ALA A 146 -11.72 -25.58 -56.43
N GLN A 147 -11.94 -25.42 -55.13
CA GLN A 147 -13.27 -25.33 -54.53
C GLN A 147 -13.94 -23.99 -54.85
N LYS A 148 -13.19 -22.89 -54.90
CA LYS A 148 -13.68 -21.55 -55.29
C LYS A 148 -14.20 -21.51 -56.74
N ASP A 149 -13.51 -22.15 -57.68
CA ASP A 149 -13.93 -22.14 -59.09
C ASP A 149 -15.12 -23.05 -59.35
N LYS A 150 -15.24 -24.16 -58.63
CA LYS A 150 -16.44 -25.00 -58.64
C LYS A 150 -17.62 -24.28 -57.99
N HIS A 151 -17.40 -23.62 -56.85
CA HIS A 151 -18.38 -22.82 -56.15
C HIS A 151 -18.85 -21.60 -56.96
N ARG A 152 -17.96 -20.91 -57.69
CA ARG A 152 -18.32 -19.81 -58.61
C ARG A 152 -19.15 -20.31 -59.79
N ARG A 153 -18.75 -21.42 -60.44
CA ARG A 153 -19.55 -22.03 -61.51
C ARG A 153 -20.92 -22.49 -61.00
N ASP A 154 -20.99 -23.06 -59.81
CA ASP A 154 -22.25 -23.48 -59.18
C ASP A 154 -23.12 -22.27 -58.81
N ILE A 155 -22.54 -21.14 -58.38
CA ILE A 155 -23.26 -19.88 -58.15
C ILE A 155 -23.79 -19.30 -59.46
N GLU A 156 -22.97 -19.20 -60.51
CA GLU A 156 -23.40 -18.70 -61.82
C GLU A 156 -24.50 -19.58 -62.45
N LEU A 157 -24.35 -20.90 -62.34
CA LEU A 157 -25.34 -21.86 -62.84
C LEU A 157 -26.62 -21.81 -62.00
N ASN A 158 -26.52 -21.57 -60.67
CA ASN A 158 -27.68 -21.33 -59.81
C ASN A 158 -28.35 -19.98 -60.10
N ILE A 159 -27.59 -18.95 -60.44
CA ILE A 159 -28.13 -17.63 -60.81
C ILE A 159 -28.87 -17.75 -62.15
N GLY A 160 -28.24 -18.32 -63.17
CA GLY A 160 -28.79 -18.44 -64.51
C GLY A 160 -29.96 -19.42 -64.61
N LYS A 161 -29.87 -20.59 -63.97
CA LYS A 161 -30.89 -21.65 -64.10
C LYS A 161 -32.05 -21.51 -63.11
N TYR A 162 -31.81 -21.03 -61.89
CA TYR A 162 -32.83 -21.01 -60.83
C TYR A 162 -33.29 -19.61 -60.44
N TRP A 163 -32.38 -18.63 -60.29
CA TRP A 163 -32.78 -17.28 -59.87
C TRP A 163 -33.41 -16.47 -61.00
N LEU A 164 -32.84 -16.50 -62.21
CA LEU A 164 -33.38 -15.72 -63.33
C LEU A 164 -34.81 -16.14 -63.68
N ASN A 165 -35.12 -17.43 -63.60
CA ASN A 165 -36.47 -17.95 -63.79
C ASN A 165 -37.44 -17.45 -62.68
N LYS A 166 -37.01 -17.48 -61.41
CA LYS A 166 -37.81 -16.96 -60.28
C LYS A 166 -38.03 -15.45 -60.34
N ILE A 167 -37.01 -14.68 -60.73
CA ILE A 167 -37.12 -13.22 -60.93
C ILE A 167 -38.02 -12.95 -62.14
N GLY A 168 -37.82 -13.69 -63.24
CA GLY A 168 -38.58 -13.54 -64.47
C GLY A 168 -40.08 -13.72 -64.26
N ILE A 169 -40.50 -14.76 -63.53
CA ILE A 169 -41.92 -14.92 -63.21
C ILE A 169 -42.42 -13.80 -62.28
N GLY A 170 -41.60 -13.33 -61.34
CA GLY A 170 -41.96 -12.22 -60.46
C GLY A 170 -42.20 -10.92 -61.24
N VAL A 171 -41.29 -10.58 -62.16
CA VAL A 171 -41.41 -9.44 -63.07
C VAL A 171 -42.59 -9.62 -64.01
N PHE A 172 -42.85 -10.84 -64.50
CA PHE A 172 -44.01 -11.13 -65.32
C PHE A 172 -45.33 -10.92 -64.57
N VAL A 173 -45.46 -11.46 -63.35
CA VAL A 173 -46.67 -11.27 -62.52
C VAL A 173 -46.88 -9.79 -62.19
N LEU A 174 -45.82 -9.07 -61.79
CA LEU A 174 -45.88 -7.62 -61.57
C LEU A 174 -46.27 -6.88 -62.86
N GLY A 175 -45.67 -7.26 -63.99
CA GLY A 175 -45.95 -6.69 -65.30
C GLY A 175 -47.41 -6.89 -65.72
N VAL A 176 -47.98 -8.08 -65.49
CA VAL A 176 -49.40 -8.35 -65.73
C VAL A 176 -50.29 -7.55 -64.78
N GLY A 177 -49.93 -7.46 -63.49
CA GLY A 177 -50.64 -6.62 -62.53
C GLY A 177 -50.63 -5.13 -62.94
N PHE A 178 -49.48 -4.61 -63.35
CA PHE A 178 -49.35 -3.27 -63.92
C PHE A 178 -50.08 -3.12 -65.25
N LEU A 179 -50.12 -4.14 -66.09
CA LEU A 179 -50.87 -4.11 -67.35
C LEU A 179 -52.37 -4.00 -67.09
N ILE A 180 -52.89 -4.73 -66.10
CA ILE A 180 -54.30 -4.65 -65.66
C ILE A 180 -54.59 -3.25 -65.08
N ALA A 181 -53.68 -2.69 -64.28
CA ALA A 181 -53.79 -1.34 -63.74
C ALA A 181 -53.65 -0.24 -64.82
N TYR A 182 -52.75 -0.42 -65.79
CA TYR A 182 -52.50 0.52 -66.89
C TYR A 182 -53.63 0.47 -67.93
N SER A 183 -54.13 -0.72 -68.23
CA SER A 183 -55.36 -0.93 -69.00
C SER A 183 -56.53 -0.18 -68.37
N SER A 184 -56.60 -0.09 -67.05
CA SER A 184 -57.63 0.69 -66.35
C SER A 184 -57.55 2.20 -66.58
N LYS A 185 -56.39 2.76 -66.96
CA LYS A 185 -56.23 4.19 -67.24
C LYS A 185 -56.53 4.57 -68.70
N TYR A 186 -56.35 3.64 -69.65
CA TYR A 186 -56.46 3.94 -71.09
C TYR A 186 -57.60 3.19 -71.81
N PHE A 187 -58.09 2.07 -71.27
CA PHE A 187 -59.19 1.27 -71.83
C PHE A 187 -60.41 1.29 -70.89
N GLY A 188 -61.15 2.40 -70.88
CA GLY A 188 -62.34 2.58 -70.03
C GLY A 188 -63.55 1.69 -70.35
N GLN A 189 -63.49 0.87 -71.40
CA GLN A 189 -64.62 0.02 -71.85
C GLN A 189 -64.66 -1.38 -71.22
N LEU A 190 -63.59 -1.82 -70.55
CA LEU A 190 -63.59 -3.07 -69.79
C LEU A 190 -64.11 -2.80 -68.38
N GLY A 191 -65.36 -3.22 -68.09
CA GLY A 191 -65.94 -3.13 -66.75
C GLY A 191 -65.16 -3.93 -65.70
N PRO A 192 -65.39 -3.70 -64.38
CA PRO A 192 -64.64 -4.36 -63.29
C PRO A 192 -64.57 -5.90 -63.40
N TRP A 193 -65.69 -6.53 -63.78
CA TRP A 193 -65.78 -7.97 -64.03
C TRP A 193 -64.89 -8.46 -65.17
N GLY A 194 -64.76 -7.69 -66.26
CA GLY A 194 -63.91 -8.04 -67.39
C GLY A 194 -62.44 -8.09 -67.01
N LYS A 195 -62.01 -7.21 -66.09
CA LYS A 195 -60.63 -7.13 -65.59
C LYS A 195 -60.26 -8.30 -64.68
N ILE A 196 -61.19 -8.71 -63.82
CA ILE A 196 -61.04 -9.90 -62.99
C ILE A 196 -60.98 -11.15 -63.87
N LEU A 197 -61.87 -11.24 -64.88
CA LEU A 197 -61.93 -12.39 -65.77
C LEU A 197 -60.64 -12.55 -66.58
N THR A 198 -60.03 -11.46 -67.06
CA THR A 198 -58.74 -11.52 -67.75
C THR A 198 -57.62 -11.98 -66.81
N GLY A 199 -57.57 -11.49 -65.57
CA GLY A 199 -56.61 -11.94 -64.56
C GLY A 199 -56.70 -13.45 -64.28
N TYR A 200 -57.91 -13.98 -64.12
CA TYR A 200 -58.12 -15.43 -63.96
C TYR A 200 -57.85 -16.24 -65.23
N LEU A 201 -58.16 -15.70 -66.41
CA LEU A 201 -57.90 -16.37 -67.69
C LEU A 201 -56.39 -16.53 -67.91
N VAL A 202 -55.61 -15.46 -67.69
CA VAL A 202 -54.14 -15.53 -67.75
C VAL A 202 -53.60 -16.52 -66.70
N SER A 203 -54.17 -16.52 -65.49
CA SER A 203 -53.81 -17.48 -64.45
C SER A 203 -54.10 -18.94 -64.86
N ALA A 204 -55.24 -19.20 -65.50
CA ALA A 204 -55.62 -20.51 -66.00
C ALA A 204 -54.69 -20.99 -67.14
N VAL A 205 -54.28 -20.08 -68.04
CA VAL A 205 -53.28 -20.37 -69.08
C VAL A 205 -51.94 -20.73 -68.45
N LEU A 206 -51.49 -19.97 -67.45
CA LEU A 206 -50.25 -20.27 -66.71
C LEU A 206 -50.33 -21.63 -65.99
N PHE A 207 -51.46 -21.98 -65.38
CA PHE A 207 -51.67 -23.30 -64.77
C PHE A 207 -51.59 -24.43 -65.81
N PHE A 208 -52.22 -24.27 -66.96
CA PHE A 208 -52.22 -25.27 -68.02
C PHE A 208 -50.81 -25.49 -68.60
N VAL A 209 -50.10 -24.41 -68.91
CA VAL A 209 -48.73 -24.47 -69.42
C VAL A 209 -47.77 -25.01 -68.34
N GLY A 210 -47.93 -24.57 -67.09
CA GLY A 210 -47.16 -25.06 -65.94
C GLY A 210 -47.30 -26.57 -65.74
N ARG A 211 -48.53 -27.10 -65.78
CA ARG A 211 -48.82 -28.53 -65.66
C ARG A 211 -48.31 -29.36 -66.84
N LYS A 212 -48.28 -28.77 -68.05
CA LYS A 212 -47.69 -29.41 -69.23
C LYS A 212 -46.17 -29.55 -69.08
N PHE A 213 -45.49 -28.52 -68.58
CA PHE A 213 -44.03 -28.55 -68.34
C PHE A 213 -43.61 -29.32 -67.09
N GLU A 214 -44.52 -29.57 -66.15
CA GLU A 214 -44.28 -30.45 -65.01
C GLU A 214 -44.07 -31.92 -65.42
N HIS A 215 -44.62 -32.35 -66.56
CA HIS A 215 -44.47 -33.72 -67.09
C HIS A 215 -43.16 -33.95 -67.88
N ASP A 216 -42.39 -32.90 -68.17
CA ASP A 216 -41.10 -33.01 -68.85
C ASP A 216 -39.95 -32.86 -67.84
N GLU A 217 -39.17 -33.93 -67.65
CA GLU A 217 -38.04 -33.98 -66.70
C GLU A 217 -37.01 -32.85 -66.94
N LYS A 218 -36.87 -32.35 -68.17
CA LYS A 218 -35.94 -31.25 -68.50
C LYS A 218 -36.49 -29.88 -68.12
N MET A 219 -37.82 -29.73 -68.06
CA MET A 219 -38.51 -28.45 -67.85
C MET A 219 -39.28 -28.37 -66.53
N VAL A 220 -39.21 -29.39 -65.67
CA VAL A 220 -39.94 -29.45 -64.39
C VAL A 220 -39.76 -28.20 -63.51
N ASN A 221 -38.55 -27.62 -63.48
CA ASN A 221 -38.28 -26.39 -62.73
C ASN A 221 -39.02 -25.17 -63.31
N PHE A 222 -39.17 -25.09 -64.64
CA PHE A 222 -40.01 -24.08 -65.29
C PHE A 222 -41.49 -24.34 -65.00
N GLY A 223 -41.93 -25.60 -65.00
CA GLY A 223 -43.28 -26.00 -64.58
C GLY A 223 -43.63 -25.51 -63.17
N TYR A 224 -42.75 -25.72 -62.18
CA TYR A 224 -42.95 -25.24 -60.81
C TYR A 224 -43.02 -23.71 -60.71
N VAL A 225 -42.15 -23.01 -61.46
CA VAL A 225 -42.12 -21.55 -61.45
C VAL A 225 -43.37 -20.96 -62.12
N LEU A 226 -43.82 -21.49 -63.26
CA LEU A 226 -45.06 -21.07 -63.92
C LEU A 226 -46.30 -21.35 -63.06
N THR A 227 -46.35 -22.53 -62.42
CA THR A 227 -47.45 -22.89 -61.52
C THR A 227 -47.48 -21.99 -60.27
N GLY A 228 -46.30 -21.62 -59.75
CA GLY A 228 -46.18 -20.61 -58.68
C GLY A 228 -46.64 -19.23 -59.14
N GLY A 229 -46.29 -18.82 -60.36
CA GLY A 229 -46.76 -17.58 -60.98
C GLY A 229 -48.28 -17.55 -61.21
N ALA A 230 -48.87 -18.70 -61.57
CA ALA A 230 -50.31 -18.86 -61.73
C ALA A 230 -51.04 -18.65 -60.39
N TRP A 231 -50.54 -19.26 -59.30
CA TRP A 231 -51.06 -19.02 -57.95
C TRP A 231 -50.92 -17.56 -57.52
N ALA A 232 -49.75 -16.93 -57.76
CA ALA A 232 -49.52 -15.53 -57.42
C ALA A 232 -50.47 -14.59 -58.18
N LEU A 233 -50.72 -14.86 -59.47
CA LEU A 233 -51.64 -14.05 -60.27
C LEU A 233 -53.11 -14.28 -59.89
N THR A 234 -53.49 -15.51 -59.57
CA THR A 234 -54.83 -15.85 -59.04
C THR A 234 -55.07 -15.11 -57.73
N TYR A 235 -54.07 -15.13 -56.84
CA TYR A 235 -54.10 -14.45 -55.56
C TYR A 235 -54.19 -12.92 -55.73
N PHE A 236 -53.34 -12.32 -56.56
CA PHE A 236 -53.37 -10.88 -56.87
C PHE A 236 -54.71 -10.45 -57.51
N THR A 237 -55.23 -11.25 -58.43
CA THR A 237 -56.53 -11.00 -59.08
C THR A 237 -57.65 -11.00 -58.05
N THR A 238 -57.64 -11.96 -57.11
CA THR A 238 -58.61 -12.03 -56.00
C THR A 238 -58.47 -10.80 -55.08
N PHE A 239 -57.25 -10.46 -54.66
CA PHE A 239 -56.98 -9.28 -53.84
C PHE A 239 -57.48 -7.99 -54.49
N SER A 240 -57.37 -7.89 -55.82
CA SER A 240 -57.79 -6.71 -56.58
C SER A 240 -59.30 -6.48 -56.64
N MET A 241 -60.10 -7.49 -56.31
CA MET A 241 -61.55 -7.42 -56.31
C MET A 241 -62.13 -6.47 -55.27
N GLN A 242 -61.38 -6.19 -54.20
CA GLN A 242 -61.79 -5.28 -53.13
C GLN A 242 -60.86 -4.05 -53.04
N HIS A 243 -59.55 -4.27 -53.17
CA HIS A 243 -58.54 -3.28 -52.78
C HIS A 243 -58.20 -2.24 -53.85
N PHE A 244 -58.53 -2.48 -55.12
CA PHE A 244 -58.30 -1.52 -56.20
C PHE A 244 -59.62 -0.90 -56.66
N PRO A 245 -59.79 0.43 -56.57
CA PRO A 245 -61.05 1.10 -56.93
C PRO A 245 -61.53 0.79 -58.36
N GLN A 246 -60.59 0.51 -59.26
CA GLN A 246 -60.84 0.31 -60.69
C GLN A 246 -61.27 -1.12 -61.06
N SER A 247 -61.09 -2.09 -60.16
CA SER A 247 -61.46 -3.50 -60.33
C SER A 247 -62.36 -4.00 -59.20
N ARG A 248 -62.92 -3.08 -58.41
CA ARG A 248 -63.76 -3.40 -57.26
C ARG A 248 -65.06 -4.06 -57.72
N VAL A 249 -65.28 -5.27 -57.25
CA VAL A 249 -66.48 -6.10 -57.49
C VAL A 249 -67.05 -6.65 -56.20
N LEU A 250 -66.19 -6.87 -55.20
CA LEU A 250 -66.63 -7.15 -53.85
C LEU A 250 -66.91 -5.82 -53.14
N GLU A 251 -68.01 -5.80 -52.39
CA GLU A 251 -68.33 -4.69 -51.47
C GLU A 251 -68.02 -5.09 -50.02
N SER A 252 -68.16 -6.38 -49.68
CA SER A 252 -67.95 -6.93 -48.34
C SER A 252 -66.51 -7.40 -48.10
N GLU A 253 -65.86 -6.83 -47.09
CA GLU A 253 -64.52 -7.23 -46.61
C GLU A 253 -64.48 -8.69 -46.12
N GLY A 254 -65.60 -9.21 -45.59
CA GLY A 254 -65.69 -10.59 -45.13
C GLY A 254 -65.70 -11.62 -46.26
N LEU A 255 -66.31 -11.29 -47.40
CA LEU A 255 -66.29 -12.17 -48.57
C LEU A 255 -64.90 -12.18 -49.24
N ASP A 256 -64.24 -11.03 -49.29
CA ASP A 256 -62.86 -10.93 -49.77
C ASP A 256 -61.90 -11.82 -48.96
N LEU A 257 -62.02 -11.84 -47.62
CA LEU A 257 -61.31 -12.77 -46.76
C LEU A 257 -61.52 -14.23 -47.17
N VAL A 258 -62.78 -14.64 -47.32
CA VAL A 258 -63.11 -16.05 -47.58
C VAL A 258 -62.51 -16.48 -48.91
N PHE A 259 -62.56 -15.63 -49.94
CA PHE A 259 -61.94 -15.91 -51.23
C PHE A 259 -60.41 -15.92 -51.16
N LEU A 260 -59.78 -14.94 -50.54
CA LEU A 260 -58.33 -14.91 -50.34
C LEU A 260 -57.82 -16.08 -49.50
N ALA A 261 -58.55 -16.47 -48.44
CA ALA A 261 -58.25 -17.62 -47.62
C ALA A 261 -58.44 -18.93 -48.38
N ALA A 262 -59.46 -19.06 -49.22
CA ALA A 262 -59.67 -20.23 -50.06
C ALA A 262 -58.55 -20.39 -51.10
N VAL A 263 -58.15 -19.30 -51.77
CA VAL A 263 -57.03 -19.30 -52.73
C VAL A 263 -55.70 -19.58 -52.00
N GLY A 264 -55.47 -18.95 -50.85
CA GLY A 264 -54.29 -19.19 -50.02
C GLY A 264 -54.21 -20.63 -49.49
N ALA A 265 -55.33 -21.21 -49.05
CA ALA A 265 -55.42 -22.61 -48.66
C ALA A 265 -55.14 -23.54 -49.85
N GLY A 266 -55.69 -23.24 -51.03
CA GLY A 266 -55.38 -23.97 -52.27
C GLY A 266 -53.89 -23.93 -52.61
N MET A 267 -53.28 -22.74 -52.54
CA MET A 267 -51.84 -22.53 -52.76
C MET A 267 -51.01 -23.34 -51.75
N LEU A 268 -51.40 -23.34 -50.48
CA LEU A 268 -50.71 -24.08 -49.43
C LEU A 268 -50.88 -25.60 -49.60
N ILE A 269 -52.09 -26.11 -49.81
CA ILE A 269 -52.36 -27.54 -50.04
C ILE A 269 -51.56 -28.03 -51.25
N HIS A 270 -51.55 -27.26 -52.34
CA HIS A 270 -50.77 -27.58 -53.52
C HIS A 270 -49.26 -27.58 -53.23
N SER A 271 -48.77 -26.61 -52.45
CA SER A 271 -47.38 -26.55 -51.98
C SER A 271 -46.99 -27.77 -51.13
N LEU A 272 -47.89 -28.23 -50.24
CA LEU A 272 -47.67 -29.37 -49.35
C LEU A 272 -47.52 -30.70 -50.11
N LYS A 273 -48.09 -30.82 -51.31
CA LYS A 273 -47.89 -31.99 -52.19
C LYS A 273 -46.40 -32.23 -52.47
N TYR A 274 -45.60 -31.16 -52.55
CA TYR A 274 -44.16 -31.22 -52.84
C TYR A 274 -43.28 -31.40 -51.59
N ARG A 275 -43.87 -31.45 -50.38
CA ARG A 275 -43.15 -31.57 -49.08
C ARG A 275 -41.95 -30.61 -48.94
N SER A 276 -42.06 -29.41 -49.49
CA SER A 276 -40.98 -28.41 -49.50
C SER A 276 -41.26 -27.28 -48.51
N GLU A 277 -40.44 -27.22 -47.44
CA GLU A 277 -40.51 -26.16 -46.41
C GLU A 277 -40.42 -24.76 -47.04
N ALA A 278 -39.52 -24.58 -48.02
CA ALA A 278 -39.32 -23.28 -48.66
C ALA A 278 -40.54 -22.84 -49.48
N LEU A 279 -41.16 -23.76 -50.23
CA LEU A 279 -42.33 -23.45 -51.06
C LEU A 279 -43.56 -23.14 -50.20
N SER A 280 -43.75 -23.88 -49.10
CA SER A 280 -44.82 -23.59 -48.15
C SER A 280 -44.55 -22.29 -47.40
N GLY A 281 -43.28 -22.00 -47.10
CA GLY A 281 -42.86 -20.74 -46.47
C GLY A 281 -43.18 -19.52 -47.33
N VAL A 282 -42.97 -19.59 -48.65
CA VAL A 282 -43.35 -18.52 -49.59
C VAL A 282 -44.88 -18.33 -49.62
N ALA A 283 -45.66 -19.40 -49.62
CA ALA A 283 -47.12 -19.30 -49.60
C ALA A 283 -47.62 -18.59 -48.33
N ILE A 284 -47.07 -18.95 -47.16
CA ILE A 284 -47.40 -18.28 -45.90
C ILE A 284 -46.89 -16.84 -45.88
N PHE A 285 -45.70 -16.56 -46.42
CA PHE A 285 -45.19 -15.19 -46.54
C PHE A 285 -46.11 -14.29 -47.38
N VAL A 286 -46.65 -14.80 -48.48
CA VAL A 286 -47.64 -14.08 -49.30
C VAL A 286 -48.91 -13.79 -48.51
N GLY A 287 -49.36 -14.73 -47.66
CA GLY A 287 -50.47 -14.51 -46.72
C GLY A 287 -50.22 -13.30 -45.81
N TYR A 288 -49.14 -13.34 -45.02
CA TYR A 288 -48.72 -12.22 -44.17
C TYR A 288 -48.53 -10.91 -44.93
N ALA A 289 -47.85 -10.93 -46.07
CA ALA A 289 -47.62 -9.73 -46.88
C ALA A 289 -48.96 -9.09 -47.29
N THR A 290 -49.91 -9.89 -47.74
CA THR A 290 -51.22 -9.40 -48.17
C THR A 290 -52.04 -8.85 -47.01
N ALA A 291 -51.98 -9.52 -45.85
CA ALA A 291 -52.61 -9.03 -44.62
C ALA A 291 -52.09 -7.65 -44.18
N THR A 292 -50.87 -7.27 -44.62
CA THR A 292 -50.24 -5.98 -44.30
C THR A 292 -50.33 -4.91 -45.41
N ILE A 293 -50.48 -5.29 -46.68
CA ILE A 293 -50.56 -4.35 -47.81
C ILE A 293 -51.91 -3.61 -47.87
N GLY A 294 -52.99 -4.26 -47.44
CA GLY A 294 -54.34 -3.66 -47.41
C GLY A 294 -54.56 -2.63 -46.30
N ASP A 295 -55.83 -2.32 -46.05
CA ASP A 295 -56.22 -1.55 -44.86
C ASP A 295 -55.99 -2.40 -43.61
N VAL A 296 -55.07 -1.95 -42.75
CA VAL A 296 -54.59 -2.72 -41.61
C VAL A 296 -55.59 -2.57 -40.45
N ARG A 297 -56.67 -3.35 -40.52
CA ARG A 297 -57.81 -3.32 -39.59
C ARG A 297 -57.84 -4.57 -38.71
N PHE A 298 -58.92 -4.78 -37.95
CA PHE A 298 -59.13 -6.00 -37.15
C PHE A 298 -58.90 -7.30 -37.93
N PHE A 299 -59.17 -7.25 -39.23
CA PHE A 299 -58.93 -8.29 -40.21
C PHE A 299 -57.50 -8.86 -40.18
N THR A 300 -56.48 -8.00 -40.15
CA THR A 300 -55.07 -8.41 -40.17
C THR A 300 -54.73 -9.29 -38.97
N LEU A 301 -55.33 -9.02 -37.80
CA LEU A 301 -55.11 -9.78 -36.57
C LEU A 301 -55.68 -11.20 -36.67
N ILE A 302 -56.89 -11.35 -37.20
CA ILE A 302 -57.51 -12.67 -37.40
C ILE A 302 -56.69 -13.48 -38.41
N SER A 303 -56.27 -12.88 -39.51
CA SER A 303 -55.44 -13.56 -40.51
C SER A 303 -54.10 -14.03 -39.92
N CYS A 304 -53.43 -13.18 -39.13
CA CYS A 304 -52.22 -13.57 -38.40
C CYS A 304 -52.46 -14.72 -37.41
N ALA A 305 -53.60 -14.72 -36.70
CA ALA A 305 -53.97 -15.82 -35.80
C ALA A 305 -54.12 -17.14 -36.55
N ILE A 306 -54.88 -17.13 -37.65
CA ILE A 306 -55.11 -18.32 -38.48
C ILE A 306 -53.78 -18.83 -39.04
N GLU A 307 -52.95 -17.95 -39.60
CA GLU A 307 -51.65 -18.31 -40.16
C GLU A 307 -50.70 -18.86 -39.09
N SER A 308 -50.71 -18.34 -37.86
CA SER A 308 -49.92 -18.88 -36.75
C SER A 308 -50.32 -20.32 -36.38
N ILE A 309 -51.63 -20.63 -36.41
CA ILE A 309 -52.15 -21.98 -36.18
C ILE A 309 -51.76 -22.92 -37.33
N VAL A 310 -51.83 -22.44 -38.58
CA VAL A 310 -51.37 -23.19 -39.75
C VAL A 310 -49.89 -23.53 -39.63
N ILE A 311 -49.04 -22.56 -39.28
CA ILE A 311 -47.61 -22.78 -39.03
C ILE A 311 -47.43 -23.83 -37.91
N LEU A 312 -48.15 -23.72 -36.81
CA LEU A 312 -48.11 -24.70 -35.71
C LEU A 312 -48.40 -26.13 -36.21
N ILE A 313 -49.46 -26.31 -37.01
CA ILE A 313 -49.83 -27.63 -37.57
C ILE A 313 -48.72 -28.16 -38.48
N LEU A 314 -48.13 -27.31 -39.32
CA LEU A 314 -47.05 -27.69 -40.24
C LEU A 314 -45.77 -28.06 -39.50
N VAL A 315 -45.39 -27.28 -38.50
CA VAL A 315 -44.23 -27.56 -37.64
C VAL A 315 -44.46 -28.86 -36.87
N TYR A 316 -45.65 -29.07 -36.30
CA TYR A 316 -45.97 -30.30 -35.57
C TYR A 316 -45.90 -31.54 -36.47
N LYS A 317 -46.42 -31.46 -37.70
CA LYS A 317 -46.43 -32.59 -38.64
C LYS A 317 -45.09 -32.85 -39.34
N PHE A 318 -44.37 -31.80 -39.75
CA PHE A 318 -43.20 -31.91 -40.63
C PHE A 318 -41.87 -31.52 -39.97
N LYS A 319 -41.89 -30.99 -38.74
CA LYS A 319 -40.70 -30.53 -37.98
C LYS A 319 -39.90 -29.44 -38.69
N TRP A 320 -40.57 -28.63 -39.50
CA TRP A 320 -40.01 -27.52 -40.27
C TRP A 320 -39.67 -26.32 -39.38
N LEU A 321 -38.53 -26.37 -38.69
CA LEU A 321 -38.14 -25.33 -37.73
C LEU A 321 -37.84 -23.96 -38.37
N ARG A 322 -37.37 -23.89 -39.62
CA ARG A 322 -37.13 -22.58 -40.26
C ARG A 322 -38.45 -21.86 -40.47
N MET A 323 -39.51 -22.62 -40.76
CA MET A 323 -40.88 -22.12 -40.83
C MET A 323 -41.39 -21.57 -39.49
N MET A 324 -41.03 -22.18 -38.36
CA MET A 324 -41.36 -21.65 -37.04
C MET A 324 -40.72 -20.28 -36.80
N PHE A 325 -39.42 -20.13 -37.08
CA PHE A 325 -38.73 -18.84 -36.91
C PHE A 325 -39.28 -17.75 -37.84
N MET A 326 -39.51 -18.09 -39.10
CA MET A 326 -40.14 -17.16 -40.05
C MET A 326 -41.55 -16.79 -39.61
N GLY A 327 -42.32 -17.77 -39.12
CA GLY A 327 -43.66 -17.58 -38.57
C GLY A 327 -43.68 -16.58 -37.43
N ILE A 328 -42.88 -16.81 -36.39
CA ILE A 328 -42.74 -15.90 -35.25
C ILE A 328 -42.43 -14.48 -35.75
N LEU A 329 -41.42 -14.33 -36.61
CA LEU A 329 -41.01 -13.02 -37.12
C LEU A 329 -42.11 -12.32 -37.91
N MET A 330 -42.80 -13.05 -38.79
CA MET A 330 -43.87 -12.49 -39.64
C MET A 330 -45.12 -12.15 -38.83
N THR A 331 -45.55 -13.01 -37.89
CA THR A 331 -46.72 -12.74 -37.05
C THR A 331 -46.52 -11.50 -36.19
N TYR A 332 -45.39 -11.40 -35.46
CA TYR A 332 -45.11 -10.23 -34.63
C TYR A 332 -44.79 -8.98 -35.47
N GLY A 333 -44.15 -9.15 -36.63
CA GLY A 333 -43.87 -8.04 -37.56
C GLY A 333 -45.14 -7.45 -38.17
N ALA A 334 -46.04 -8.29 -38.67
CA ALA A 334 -47.34 -7.86 -39.20
C ALA A 334 -48.19 -7.19 -38.11
N HIS A 335 -48.18 -7.73 -36.89
CA HIS A 335 -48.84 -7.13 -35.74
C HIS A 335 -48.25 -5.77 -35.35
N PHE A 336 -46.92 -5.64 -35.36
CA PHE A 336 -46.25 -4.36 -35.10
C PHE A 336 -46.62 -3.29 -36.14
N LEU A 337 -46.67 -3.65 -37.42
CA LEU A 337 -47.14 -2.74 -38.48
C LEU A 337 -48.60 -2.31 -38.26
N TRP A 338 -49.44 -3.23 -37.79
CA TRP A 338 -50.82 -2.92 -37.41
C TRP A 338 -50.91 -1.92 -36.27
N VAL A 339 -50.10 -2.10 -35.22
CA VAL A 339 -50.03 -1.16 -34.11
C VAL A 339 -49.53 0.22 -34.59
N MET A 340 -48.46 0.27 -35.39
CA MET A 340 -47.89 1.54 -35.87
C MET A 340 -48.86 2.33 -36.75
N LYS A 341 -49.56 1.67 -37.68
CA LYS A 341 -50.52 2.33 -38.58
C LYS A 341 -51.78 2.82 -37.85
N ASN A 342 -52.26 2.09 -36.83
CA ASN A 342 -53.43 2.50 -36.06
C ASN A 342 -53.12 3.51 -34.93
N ILE A 343 -51.85 3.65 -34.51
CA ILE A 343 -51.42 4.66 -33.54
C ILE A 343 -50.97 5.97 -34.21
N HIS A 344 -50.31 5.91 -35.37
CA HIS A 344 -49.73 7.08 -36.06
C HIS A 344 -50.45 7.51 -37.35
N GLY A 345 -51.46 6.76 -37.78
CA GLY A 345 -52.21 7.04 -39.02
C GLY A 345 -52.98 8.35 -38.97
N ALA A 346 -52.88 9.15 -40.02
CA ALA A 346 -53.57 10.43 -40.17
C ALA A 346 -55.11 10.26 -40.21
N GLY A 347 -55.80 10.99 -39.33
CA GLY A 347 -57.07 11.69 -39.60
C GLY A 347 -58.37 10.91 -39.83
N ASP A 348 -58.36 9.79 -40.55
CA ASP A 348 -59.57 9.28 -41.21
C ASP A 348 -59.94 7.82 -40.88
N ALA A 349 -59.28 7.18 -39.90
CA ALA A 349 -59.68 5.85 -39.44
C ALA A 349 -60.78 5.95 -38.38
N ALA A 350 -61.79 5.07 -38.50
CA ALA A 350 -62.95 4.86 -37.61
C ALA A 350 -62.66 5.15 -36.12
N PRO A 351 -63.68 5.60 -35.34
CA PRO A 351 -63.51 6.02 -33.95
C PRO A 351 -62.63 5.03 -33.20
N VAL A 352 -61.47 5.51 -32.75
CA VAL A 352 -60.53 4.75 -31.93
C VAL A 352 -61.36 4.01 -30.89
N PRO A 353 -61.35 2.66 -30.86
CA PRO A 353 -62.00 1.94 -29.78
C PRO A 353 -61.52 2.55 -28.47
N ASP A 354 -62.41 2.71 -27.48
CA ASP A 354 -62.02 3.13 -26.13
C ASP A 354 -60.67 2.49 -25.76
N ALA A 355 -59.75 3.25 -25.17
CA ALA A 355 -58.38 2.85 -24.90
C ALA A 355 -58.27 1.42 -24.29
N LYS A 356 -59.27 1.05 -23.49
CA LYS A 356 -59.44 -0.30 -22.93
C LYS A 356 -59.76 -1.36 -23.99
N SER A 357 -60.70 -1.10 -24.90
CA SER A 357 -61.06 -2.00 -26.00
C SER A 357 -59.88 -2.24 -26.95
N PHE A 358 -59.10 -1.20 -27.25
CA PHE A 358 -57.86 -1.34 -28.02
C PHE A 358 -56.84 -2.23 -27.30
N PHE A 359 -56.62 -2.01 -25.99
CA PHE A 359 -55.75 -2.86 -25.18
C PHE A 359 -56.21 -4.33 -25.14
N VAL A 360 -57.49 -4.57 -24.86
CA VAL A 360 -58.05 -5.93 -24.77
C VAL A 360 -57.86 -6.65 -26.10
N MET A 361 -58.14 -5.98 -27.21
CA MET A 361 -57.94 -6.53 -28.54
C MET A 361 -56.46 -6.83 -28.81
N ASN A 362 -55.57 -5.85 -28.61
CA ASN A 362 -54.13 -6.01 -28.81
C ASN A 362 -53.54 -7.16 -27.96
N GLY A 363 -53.82 -7.12 -26.65
CA GLY A 363 -53.34 -8.09 -25.68
C GLY A 363 -53.89 -9.50 -25.92
N THR A 364 -55.16 -9.63 -26.36
CA THR A 364 -55.76 -10.94 -26.67
C THR A 364 -55.03 -11.62 -27.82
N PHE A 365 -54.82 -10.91 -28.93
CA PHE A 365 -54.15 -11.47 -30.11
C PHE A 365 -52.67 -11.76 -29.85
N LEU A 366 -51.94 -10.85 -29.20
CA LEU A 366 -50.55 -11.10 -28.78
C LEU A 366 -50.45 -12.34 -27.89
N THR A 367 -51.35 -12.49 -26.93
CA THR A 367 -51.36 -13.64 -26.00
C THR A 367 -51.72 -14.93 -26.73
N LEU A 368 -52.64 -14.86 -27.71
CA LEU A 368 -52.99 -15.99 -28.57
C LEU A 368 -51.77 -16.45 -29.39
N TYR A 369 -51.07 -15.54 -30.07
CA TYR A 369 -49.89 -15.90 -30.88
C TYR A 369 -48.79 -16.50 -30.01
N TRP A 370 -48.51 -15.85 -28.88
CA TRP A 370 -47.55 -16.35 -27.90
C TRP A 370 -47.91 -17.76 -27.44
N ALA A 371 -49.18 -18.01 -27.08
CA ALA A 371 -49.66 -19.31 -26.66
C ALA A 371 -49.55 -20.37 -27.77
N VAL A 372 -49.91 -20.03 -29.01
CA VAL A 372 -49.82 -20.93 -30.18
C VAL A 372 -48.38 -21.35 -30.45
N PHE A 373 -47.44 -20.40 -30.52
CA PHE A 373 -46.03 -20.72 -30.76
C PHE A 373 -45.39 -21.44 -29.56
N THR A 374 -45.73 -21.06 -28.33
CA THR A 374 -45.27 -21.74 -27.11
C THR A 374 -45.77 -23.18 -27.09
N ALA A 375 -47.05 -23.42 -27.38
CA ALA A 375 -47.60 -24.76 -27.51
C ALA A 375 -46.87 -25.57 -28.59
N GLY A 376 -46.59 -24.98 -29.76
CA GLY A 376 -45.81 -25.63 -30.80
C GLY A 376 -44.45 -26.09 -30.36
N ILE A 377 -43.70 -25.20 -29.70
CA ILE A 377 -42.37 -25.48 -29.17
C ILE A 377 -42.41 -26.61 -28.14
N HIS A 378 -43.39 -26.60 -27.25
CA HIS A 378 -43.47 -27.56 -26.13
C HIS A 378 -44.06 -28.92 -26.52
N LEU A 379 -45.00 -28.96 -27.48
CA LEU A 379 -45.66 -30.19 -27.95
C LEU A 379 -44.81 -31.04 -28.90
N LEU A 380 -43.77 -30.47 -29.53
CA LEU A 380 -42.84 -31.21 -30.39
C LEU A 380 -42.15 -32.35 -29.61
N ARG A 381 -42.22 -33.59 -30.12
CA ARG A 381 -41.64 -34.76 -29.45
C ARG A 381 -40.10 -34.70 -29.49
N LYS A 382 -39.45 -35.16 -28.42
CA LYS A 382 -37.99 -35.31 -28.37
C LYS A 382 -37.58 -36.48 -29.27
N ASP A 383 -36.86 -36.21 -30.36
CA ASP A 383 -36.36 -37.24 -31.29
C ASP A 383 -34.87 -37.58 -31.07
N GLY A 384 -34.27 -37.19 -29.94
CA GLY A 384 -32.85 -37.42 -29.67
C GLY A 384 -31.89 -36.49 -30.41
N ASP A 385 -32.37 -35.63 -31.33
CA ASP A 385 -31.57 -34.60 -31.99
C ASP A 385 -31.35 -33.40 -31.06
N GLU A 386 -30.13 -33.29 -30.53
CA GLU A 386 -29.72 -32.21 -29.62
C GLU A 386 -29.73 -30.82 -30.28
N THR A 387 -29.58 -30.75 -31.61
CA THR A 387 -29.56 -29.49 -32.37
C THR A 387 -30.95 -28.93 -32.58
N LEU A 388 -31.95 -29.81 -32.74
CA LEU A 388 -33.37 -29.47 -32.80
C LEU A 388 -33.80 -28.79 -31.49
N GLU A 389 -33.41 -29.37 -30.36
CA GLU A 389 -33.76 -28.85 -29.03
C GLU A 389 -33.14 -27.47 -28.76
N SER A 390 -31.86 -27.28 -29.13
CA SER A 390 -31.21 -25.96 -29.08
C SER A 390 -31.98 -24.90 -29.88
N ARG A 391 -32.43 -25.24 -31.09
CA ARG A 391 -33.19 -24.31 -31.95
C ARG A 391 -34.55 -23.99 -31.35
N LEU A 392 -35.23 -24.97 -30.76
CA LEU A 392 -36.50 -24.76 -30.05
C LEU A 392 -36.36 -23.84 -28.85
N ALA A 393 -35.28 -23.99 -28.06
CA ALA A 393 -34.97 -23.10 -26.95
C ALA A 393 -34.76 -21.64 -27.41
N VAL A 394 -34.06 -21.43 -28.54
CA VAL A 394 -33.88 -20.09 -29.12
C VAL A 394 -35.20 -19.51 -29.63
N ALA A 395 -36.03 -20.32 -30.30
CA ALA A 395 -37.36 -19.91 -30.74
C ALA A 395 -38.25 -19.50 -29.56
N ASN A 396 -38.17 -20.21 -28.43
CA ASN A 396 -38.90 -19.90 -27.21
C ASN A 396 -38.52 -18.54 -26.63
N ILE A 397 -37.22 -18.27 -26.52
CA ILE A 397 -36.69 -16.97 -26.06
C ILE A 397 -37.14 -15.85 -27.00
N GLY A 398 -37.05 -16.05 -28.32
CA GLY A 398 -37.52 -15.07 -29.30
C GLY A 398 -39.02 -14.80 -29.19
N ASN A 399 -39.84 -15.84 -29.07
CA ASN A 399 -41.29 -15.72 -28.90
C ASN A 399 -41.66 -14.97 -27.62
N ALA A 400 -41.03 -15.32 -26.49
CA ALA A 400 -41.22 -14.65 -25.21
C ALA A 400 -40.81 -13.17 -25.26
N LEU A 401 -39.68 -12.87 -25.91
CA LEU A 401 -39.15 -11.52 -26.04
C LEU A 401 -40.08 -10.63 -26.88
N PHE A 402 -40.53 -11.09 -28.06
CA PHE A 402 -41.44 -10.31 -28.89
C PHE A 402 -42.79 -10.06 -28.21
N TYR A 403 -43.34 -11.08 -27.54
CA TYR A 403 -44.56 -10.93 -26.74
C TYR A 403 -44.39 -9.86 -25.65
N PHE A 404 -43.29 -9.94 -24.88
CA PHE A 404 -43.00 -8.98 -23.82
C PHE A 404 -42.80 -7.56 -24.36
N LEU A 405 -41.97 -7.39 -25.40
CA LEU A 405 -41.65 -6.07 -25.98
C LEU A 405 -42.88 -5.35 -26.55
N LEU A 406 -43.83 -6.09 -27.12
CA LEU A 406 -45.02 -5.52 -27.74
C LEU A 406 -46.16 -5.28 -26.74
N LEU A 407 -46.31 -6.13 -25.71
CA LEU A 407 -47.40 -6.01 -24.74
C LEU A 407 -47.04 -5.16 -23.50
N TYR A 408 -45.79 -5.21 -23.03
CA TYR A 408 -45.38 -4.50 -21.82
C TYR A 408 -45.59 -2.97 -21.88
N PRO A 409 -45.24 -2.26 -22.98
CA PRO A 409 -45.49 -0.83 -23.08
C PRO A 409 -46.96 -0.46 -22.88
N ASP A 410 -47.87 -1.27 -23.43
CA ASP A 410 -49.31 -1.07 -23.29
C ASP A 410 -49.80 -1.31 -21.86
N VAL A 411 -49.30 -2.35 -21.19
CA VAL A 411 -49.56 -2.57 -19.76
C VAL A 411 -49.07 -1.37 -18.95
N THR A 412 -47.90 -0.81 -19.28
CA THR A 412 -47.37 0.36 -18.56
C THR A 412 -48.20 1.63 -18.77
N ARG A 413 -48.82 1.76 -19.96
CA ARG A 413 -49.64 2.92 -20.33
C ARG A 413 -51.05 2.86 -19.75
N PHE A 414 -51.71 1.70 -19.83
CA PHE A 414 -53.13 1.55 -19.46
C PHE A 414 -53.35 1.00 -18.06
N PHE A 415 -52.43 0.16 -17.56
CA PHE A 415 -52.54 -0.48 -16.24
C PHE A 415 -51.23 -0.34 -15.45
N PRO A 416 -50.84 0.90 -15.10
CA PRO A 416 -49.59 1.16 -14.40
C PRO A 416 -49.46 0.39 -13.08
N ASP A 417 -50.56 0.13 -12.38
CA ASP A 417 -50.55 -0.61 -11.11
C ASP A 417 -50.38 -2.13 -11.29
N GLN A 418 -50.65 -2.66 -12.49
CA GLN A 418 -50.57 -4.09 -12.79
C GLN A 418 -49.24 -4.53 -13.42
N ARG A 419 -48.31 -3.59 -13.67
CA ARG A 419 -47.00 -3.88 -14.28
C ARG A 419 -46.26 -5.01 -13.57
N PHE A 420 -46.17 -4.95 -12.25
CA PHE A 420 -45.53 -6.00 -11.43
C PHE A 420 -46.23 -7.35 -11.59
N ASN A 421 -47.56 -7.37 -11.45
CA ASN A 421 -48.34 -8.60 -11.54
C ASN A 421 -48.22 -9.25 -12.92
N PHE A 422 -48.19 -8.46 -13.99
CA PHE A 422 -48.00 -8.94 -15.35
C PHE A 422 -46.65 -9.65 -15.51
N VAL A 423 -45.54 -8.99 -15.17
CA VAL A 423 -44.19 -9.58 -15.33
C VAL A 423 -44.01 -10.81 -14.42
N MET A 424 -44.49 -10.74 -13.17
CA MET A 424 -44.47 -11.88 -12.25
C MET A 424 -45.31 -13.06 -12.75
N SER A 425 -46.49 -12.81 -13.28
CA SER A 425 -47.37 -13.87 -13.81
C SER A 425 -46.73 -14.54 -15.01
N LEU A 426 -46.17 -13.76 -15.95
CA LEU A 426 -45.46 -14.30 -17.10
C LEU A 426 -44.25 -15.15 -16.68
N GLY A 427 -43.45 -14.67 -15.73
CA GLY A 427 -42.32 -15.42 -15.17
C GLY A 427 -42.77 -16.73 -14.49
N THR A 428 -43.89 -16.68 -13.76
CA THR A 428 -44.49 -17.86 -13.12
C THR A 428 -44.93 -18.90 -14.15
N VAL A 429 -45.55 -18.47 -15.26
CA VAL A 429 -45.96 -19.40 -16.33
C VAL A 429 -44.76 -20.10 -16.95
N PHE A 430 -43.67 -19.38 -17.23
CA PHE A 430 -42.44 -20.01 -17.73
C PHE A 430 -41.81 -20.98 -16.72
N LEU A 431 -41.80 -20.65 -15.42
CA LEU A 431 -41.34 -21.61 -14.41
C LEU A 431 -42.22 -22.87 -14.36
N LEU A 432 -43.55 -22.74 -14.46
CA LEU A 432 -44.46 -23.87 -14.50
C LEU A 432 -44.23 -24.74 -15.75
N LEU A 433 -44.02 -24.13 -16.92
CA LEU A 433 -43.65 -24.82 -18.15
C LEU A 433 -42.31 -25.57 -17.99
N GLY A 434 -41.32 -24.94 -17.36
CA GLY A 434 -40.06 -25.58 -16.99
C GLY A 434 -40.28 -26.82 -16.10
N VAL A 435 -41.10 -26.74 -15.06
CA VAL A 435 -41.43 -27.89 -14.19
C VAL A 435 -42.08 -29.02 -14.99
N CYS A 436 -42.98 -28.71 -15.93
CA CYS A 436 -43.58 -29.72 -16.82
C CYS A 436 -42.53 -30.41 -17.71
N LEU A 437 -41.50 -29.67 -18.15
CA LEU A 437 -40.43 -30.20 -18.98
C LEU A 437 -39.37 -30.99 -18.20
N PHE A 438 -39.24 -30.75 -16.88
CA PHE A 438 -38.29 -31.47 -16.02
C PHE A 438 -38.47 -32.99 -16.11
N LYS A 439 -39.73 -33.46 -16.20
CA LYS A 439 -40.04 -34.90 -16.38
C LYS A 439 -39.95 -35.39 -17.82
N SER A 440 -39.94 -34.47 -18.78
CA SER A 440 -39.95 -34.78 -20.22
C SER A 440 -38.55 -35.00 -20.81
N GLY A 441 -37.50 -34.75 -20.03
CA GLY A 441 -36.09 -34.95 -20.43
C GLY A 441 -35.59 -34.00 -21.52
N LYS A 442 -36.23 -32.83 -21.73
CA LYS A 442 -35.78 -31.81 -22.69
C LYS A 442 -34.92 -30.75 -21.97
N ASP A 443 -33.65 -31.06 -21.73
CA ASP A 443 -32.76 -30.30 -20.85
C ASP A 443 -32.49 -28.85 -21.30
N LYS A 444 -32.33 -28.59 -22.60
CA LYS A 444 -32.09 -27.25 -23.16
C LYS A 444 -33.36 -26.40 -23.18
N LEU A 445 -34.52 -27.02 -23.45
CA LEU A 445 -35.80 -26.30 -23.40
C LEU A 445 -36.16 -25.98 -21.95
N PHE A 446 -36.02 -26.95 -21.03
CA PHE A 446 -36.11 -26.75 -19.59
C PHE A 446 -35.22 -25.59 -19.12
N ALA A 447 -33.97 -25.54 -19.58
CA ALA A 447 -33.06 -24.44 -19.30
C ALA A 447 -33.60 -23.09 -19.80
N SER A 448 -34.17 -23.03 -21.01
CA SER A 448 -34.73 -21.79 -21.57
C SER A 448 -35.92 -21.26 -20.76
N ASP A 449 -36.88 -22.11 -20.40
CA ASP A 449 -38.07 -21.72 -19.63
C ASP A 449 -37.70 -21.31 -18.21
N THR A 450 -36.80 -22.06 -17.58
CA THR A 450 -36.32 -21.73 -16.24
C THR A 450 -35.57 -20.40 -16.24
N MET A 451 -34.73 -20.11 -17.25
CA MET A 451 -34.05 -18.81 -17.36
C MET A 451 -35.02 -17.66 -17.63
N LEU A 452 -35.98 -17.82 -18.53
CA LEU A 452 -36.99 -16.80 -18.81
C LEU A 452 -37.82 -16.51 -17.56
N GLY A 453 -38.27 -17.56 -16.86
CA GLY A 453 -39.04 -17.45 -15.64
C GLY A 453 -38.30 -16.71 -14.53
N LEU A 454 -37.06 -17.13 -14.25
CA LEU A 454 -36.18 -16.46 -13.28
C LEU A 454 -35.89 -15.02 -13.68
N ALA A 455 -35.47 -14.77 -14.92
CA ALA A 455 -35.13 -13.43 -15.39
C ALA A 455 -36.32 -12.45 -15.29
N LEU A 456 -37.53 -12.90 -15.65
CA LEU A 456 -38.74 -12.09 -15.52
C LEU A 456 -39.10 -11.82 -14.05
N MET A 457 -39.02 -12.83 -13.18
CA MET A 457 -39.25 -12.63 -11.75
C MET A 457 -38.25 -11.65 -11.12
N THR A 458 -36.95 -11.82 -11.41
CA THR A 458 -35.89 -10.92 -10.96
C THR A 458 -36.12 -9.51 -11.50
N ALA A 459 -36.53 -9.35 -12.77
CA ALA A 459 -36.83 -8.06 -13.40
C ALA A 459 -38.12 -7.41 -12.90
N ALA A 460 -39.05 -8.18 -12.32
CA ALA A 460 -40.28 -7.65 -11.75
C ALA A 460 -40.06 -6.90 -10.43
N VAL A 461 -39.04 -7.30 -9.65
CA VAL A 461 -38.72 -6.68 -8.34
C VAL A 461 -38.62 -5.14 -8.40
N PRO A 462 -37.82 -4.51 -9.29
CA PRO A 462 -37.69 -3.05 -9.38
C PRO A 462 -38.97 -2.33 -9.80
N ILE A 463 -39.97 -3.04 -10.35
CA ILE A 463 -41.23 -2.44 -10.78
C ILE A 463 -42.11 -2.07 -9.57
N LYS A 464 -42.02 -2.85 -8.48
CA LYS A 464 -42.87 -2.66 -7.28
C LYS A 464 -42.13 -2.05 -6.11
N TYR A 465 -40.87 -2.44 -5.91
CA TYR A 465 -40.10 -2.06 -4.73
C TYR A 465 -39.23 -0.83 -5.00
N MET A 466 -38.95 -0.07 -3.94
CA MET A 466 -37.96 1.00 -4.01
C MET A 466 -36.58 0.43 -4.36
N THR A 467 -35.70 1.26 -4.93
CA THR A 467 -34.35 0.87 -5.40
C THR A 467 -33.54 0.09 -4.35
N LEU A 468 -33.50 0.55 -3.10
CA LEU A 468 -32.78 -0.12 -2.02
C LEU A 468 -33.41 -1.44 -1.57
N GLN A 469 -34.74 -1.53 -1.55
CA GLN A 469 -35.45 -2.77 -1.24
C GLN A 469 -35.23 -3.81 -2.36
N THR A 470 -35.21 -3.36 -3.61
CA THR A 470 -34.88 -4.18 -4.78
C THR A 470 -33.49 -4.78 -4.64
N ALA A 471 -32.49 -3.96 -4.28
CA ALA A 471 -31.12 -4.44 -4.06
C ALA A 471 -31.07 -5.53 -2.98
N LEU A 472 -31.78 -5.35 -1.85
CA LEU A 472 -31.82 -6.36 -0.78
C LEU A 472 -32.45 -7.68 -1.24
N ILE A 473 -33.54 -7.62 -2.00
CA ILE A 473 -34.20 -8.80 -2.54
C ILE A 473 -33.24 -9.56 -3.47
N TRP A 474 -32.56 -8.87 -4.39
CA TRP A 474 -31.58 -9.50 -5.29
C TRP A 474 -30.35 -10.05 -4.54
N ILE A 475 -29.85 -9.33 -3.54
CA ILE A 475 -28.76 -9.79 -2.67
C ILE A 475 -29.16 -11.07 -1.92
N ALA A 476 -30.41 -11.17 -1.48
CA ALA A 476 -30.93 -12.37 -0.83
C ALA A 476 -31.20 -13.50 -1.83
N GLU A 477 -31.70 -13.20 -3.02
CA GLU A 477 -32.00 -14.16 -4.10
C GLU A 477 -30.75 -14.88 -4.61
N LEU A 478 -29.62 -14.17 -4.70
CA LEU A 478 -28.35 -14.68 -5.22
C LEU A 478 -27.86 -16.00 -4.56
N PRO A 479 -27.75 -16.12 -3.23
CA PRO A 479 -27.33 -17.37 -2.58
C PRO A 479 -28.35 -18.49 -2.74
N PHE A 480 -29.65 -18.19 -2.81
CA PHE A 480 -30.68 -19.20 -3.08
C PHE A 480 -30.56 -19.74 -4.50
N LEU A 481 -30.35 -18.88 -5.50
CA LEU A 481 -30.11 -19.30 -6.88
C LEU A 481 -28.83 -20.15 -7.01
N CYS A 482 -27.76 -19.73 -6.33
CA CYS A 482 -26.52 -20.48 -6.31
C CYS A 482 -26.71 -21.87 -5.68
N TYR A 483 -27.36 -21.94 -4.52
CA TYR A 483 -27.69 -23.19 -3.83
C TYR A 483 -28.55 -24.11 -4.70
N ALA A 484 -29.62 -23.58 -5.31
CA ALA A 484 -30.47 -24.32 -6.23
C ALA A 484 -29.70 -24.85 -7.44
N GLY A 485 -28.78 -24.06 -8.00
CA GLY A 485 -27.94 -24.48 -9.12
C GLY A 485 -26.90 -25.57 -8.76
N ILE A 486 -26.46 -25.64 -7.50
CA ILE A 486 -25.59 -26.70 -6.99
C ILE A 486 -26.38 -27.98 -6.73
N GLU A 487 -27.57 -27.88 -6.11
CA GLU A 487 -28.39 -29.05 -5.76
C GLU A 487 -29.09 -29.67 -6.98
N LEU A 488 -29.64 -28.85 -7.88
CA LEU A 488 -30.26 -29.31 -9.12
C LEU A 488 -29.23 -29.70 -10.21
N LYS A 489 -27.93 -29.57 -9.93
CA LYS A 489 -26.82 -29.82 -10.88
C LYS A 489 -26.98 -29.07 -12.20
N SER A 490 -27.72 -27.96 -12.22
CA SER A 490 -28.01 -27.19 -13.43
C SER A 490 -27.00 -26.07 -13.63
N ARG A 491 -26.19 -26.17 -14.70
CA ARG A 491 -25.25 -25.11 -15.11
C ARG A 491 -25.96 -23.80 -15.43
N THR A 492 -27.16 -23.89 -15.97
CA THR A 492 -27.98 -22.75 -16.38
C THR A 492 -28.40 -21.88 -15.19
N ILE A 493 -28.86 -22.50 -14.09
CA ILE A 493 -29.27 -21.77 -12.88
C ILE A 493 -28.04 -21.11 -12.22
N ARG A 494 -26.89 -21.78 -12.21
CA ARG A 494 -25.63 -21.17 -11.74
C ARG A 494 -25.25 -19.97 -12.59
N PHE A 495 -25.38 -20.06 -13.92
CA PHE A 495 -25.14 -18.93 -14.83
C PHE A 495 -26.08 -17.75 -14.56
N ALA A 496 -27.36 -18.01 -14.27
CA ALA A 496 -28.30 -16.97 -13.85
C ALA A 496 -27.85 -16.28 -12.55
N ALA A 497 -27.32 -17.02 -11.58
CA ALA A 497 -26.73 -16.44 -10.37
C ALA A 497 -25.53 -15.53 -10.69
N PHE A 498 -24.63 -15.92 -11.60
CA PHE A 498 -23.53 -15.05 -12.05
C PHE A 498 -24.02 -13.79 -12.76
N LEU A 499 -25.07 -13.88 -13.59
CA LEU A 499 -25.68 -12.71 -14.23
C LEU A 499 -26.32 -11.77 -13.19
N LEU A 500 -27.02 -12.33 -12.20
CA LEU A 500 -27.58 -11.54 -11.09
C LEU A 500 -26.47 -10.85 -10.27
N PHE A 501 -25.36 -11.54 -10.02
CA PHE A 501 -24.19 -10.93 -9.37
C PHE A 501 -23.66 -9.71 -10.14
N ILE A 502 -23.46 -9.84 -11.46
CA ILE A 502 -23.03 -8.71 -12.31
C ILE A 502 -24.08 -7.59 -12.30
N TRP A 503 -25.36 -7.94 -12.30
CA TRP A 503 -26.44 -6.97 -12.26
C TRP A 503 -26.48 -6.20 -10.93
N ILE A 504 -26.27 -6.87 -9.79
CA ILE A 504 -26.14 -6.21 -8.48
C ILE A 504 -24.94 -5.26 -8.47
N MET A 505 -23.78 -5.67 -9.01
CA MET A 505 -22.61 -4.79 -9.15
C MET A 505 -22.95 -3.52 -9.94
N LEU A 506 -23.57 -3.69 -11.11
CA LEU A 506 -23.93 -2.59 -12.00
C LEU A 506 -24.96 -1.66 -11.35
N HIS A 507 -25.97 -2.21 -10.69
CA HIS A 507 -26.99 -1.46 -9.98
C HIS A 507 -26.39 -0.55 -8.90
N TYR A 508 -25.43 -1.06 -8.13
CA TYR A 508 -24.72 -0.25 -7.14
C TYR A 508 -23.85 0.83 -7.78
N ALA A 509 -23.12 0.53 -8.86
CA ALA A 509 -22.29 1.51 -9.54
C ALA A 509 -23.07 2.75 -10.00
N PHE A 510 -24.34 2.57 -10.40
CA PHE A 510 -25.20 3.68 -10.79
C PHE A 510 -25.90 4.40 -9.61
N TYR A 511 -26.01 3.78 -8.43
CA TYR A 511 -26.88 4.26 -7.35
C TYR A 511 -26.16 4.87 -6.13
N VAL A 512 -24.85 4.67 -5.98
CA VAL A 512 -24.07 5.09 -4.79
C VAL A 512 -24.14 6.61 -4.45
N ALA A 513 -24.76 7.45 -5.28
CA ALA A 513 -24.74 8.90 -5.14
C ALA A 513 -25.99 9.60 -4.53
N GLY A 514 -26.99 8.94 -3.91
CA GLY A 514 -28.22 9.71 -3.60
C GLY A 514 -29.29 9.27 -2.58
N SER A 515 -29.05 8.39 -1.61
CA SER A 515 -30.16 7.94 -0.71
C SER A 515 -30.02 8.34 0.76
N ALA A 516 -31.06 8.95 1.33
CA ALA A 516 -31.12 9.47 2.71
C ALA A 516 -31.77 8.55 3.77
N GLY A 517 -32.09 7.29 3.43
CA GLY A 517 -32.75 6.36 4.36
C GLY A 517 -31.80 5.79 5.42
N ARG A 518 -32.30 5.55 6.65
CA ARG A 518 -31.55 4.89 7.75
C ARG A 518 -32.34 3.69 8.27
N VAL A 519 -31.63 2.62 8.64
CA VAL A 519 -32.13 1.41 9.29
C VAL A 519 -31.72 1.43 10.75
N GLU A 520 -32.69 1.38 11.66
CA GLU A 520 -32.41 1.16 13.07
C GLU A 520 -32.34 -0.33 13.36
N ILE A 521 -31.19 -0.78 13.85
CA ILE A 521 -30.98 -2.18 14.26
C ILE A 521 -31.06 -2.22 15.78
N MET A 522 -32.13 -2.80 16.33
CA MET A 522 -32.24 -3.16 17.76
C MET A 522 -31.76 -2.08 18.75
N GLY A 523 -32.07 -0.80 18.49
CA GLY A 523 -31.69 0.31 19.37
C GLY A 523 -30.21 0.73 19.34
N LEU A 524 -29.37 0.15 18.48
CA LEU A 524 -27.94 0.48 18.33
C LEU A 524 -27.65 1.71 17.43
N GLY A 525 -28.69 2.44 17.02
CA GLY A 525 -28.62 3.61 16.17
C GLY A 525 -28.90 3.34 14.67
N GLY A 526 -29.19 4.40 13.93
CA GLY A 526 -29.58 4.32 12.52
C GLY A 526 -28.39 4.24 11.57
N ILE A 527 -28.20 3.09 10.91
CA ILE A 527 -27.21 2.88 9.84
C ILE A 527 -27.80 3.36 8.51
N PRO A 528 -27.09 4.12 7.67
CA PRO A 528 -27.54 4.43 6.32
C PRO A 528 -27.94 3.15 5.55
N MET A 529 -29.11 3.15 4.92
CA MET A 529 -29.64 2.00 4.21
C MET A 529 -28.68 1.52 3.12
N SER A 530 -28.04 2.44 2.38
CA SER A 530 -27.01 2.14 1.38
C SER A 530 -25.79 1.40 1.95
N GLY A 531 -25.41 1.73 3.18
CA GLY A 531 -24.34 1.05 3.90
C GLY A 531 -24.76 -0.34 4.38
N PHE A 532 -25.98 -0.46 4.92
CA PHE A 532 -26.56 -1.76 5.29
C PHE A 532 -26.65 -2.71 4.09
N THR A 533 -27.15 -2.22 2.96
CA THR A 533 -27.26 -3.03 1.75
C THR A 533 -25.88 -3.43 1.23
N ALA A 534 -24.85 -2.57 1.36
CA ALA A 534 -23.47 -2.91 0.98
C ALA A 534 -22.88 -4.01 1.85
N PHE A 535 -23.09 -3.97 3.18
CA PHE A 535 -22.71 -5.05 4.08
C PHE A 535 -23.46 -6.37 3.77
N ALA A 536 -24.76 -6.29 3.49
CA ALA A 536 -25.54 -7.45 3.08
C ALA A 536 -25.02 -8.07 1.78
N ALA A 537 -24.62 -7.23 0.81
CA ALA A 537 -24.01 -7.68 -0.42
C ALA A 537 -22.66 -8.39 -0.17
N ALA A 538 -21.80 -7.83 0.67
CA ALA A 538 -20.53 -8.45 1.05
C ALA A 538 -20.74 -9.84 1.67
N LEU A 539 -21.70 -9.98 2.61
CA LEU A 539 -22.04 -11.26 3.22
C LEU A 539 -22.58 -12.26 2.19
N SER A 540 -23.45 -11.80 1.28
CA SER A 540 -24.02 -12.63 0.23
C SER A 540 -22.95 -13.13 -0.75
N PHE A 541 -22.06 -12.25 -1.23
CA PHE A 541 -20.97 -12.63 -2.14
C PHE A 541 -19.97 -13.57 -1.47
N GLY A 542 -19.60 -13.30 -0.21
CA GLY A 542 -18.71 -14.19 0.55
C GLY A 542 -19.34 -15.56 0.78
N GLY A 543 -20.63 -15.61 1.12
CA GLY A 543 -21.40 -16.85 1.25
C GLY A 543 -21.43 -17.64 -0.06
N VAL A 544 -21.78 -16.99 -1.17
CA VAL A 544 -21.81 -17.62 -2.51
C VAL A 544 -20.43 -18.16 -2.90
N PHE A 545 -19.35 -17.40 -2.66
CA PHE A 545 -17.99 -17.87 -2.90
C PHE A 545 -17.70 -19.16 -2.13
N THR A 546 -18.01 -19.20 -0.82
CA THR A 546 -17.78 -20.41 -0.01
C THR A 546 -18.61 -21.61 -0.49
N MET A 547 -19.87 -21.40 -0.88
CA MET A 547 -20.73 -22.45 -1.42
C MET A 547 -20.19 -23.02 -2.74
N LEU A 548 -19.79 -22.15 -3.68
CA LEU A 548 -19.23 -22.55 -4.96
C LEU A 548 -17.89 -23.27 -4.77
N ARG A 549 -17.03 -22.78 -3.88
CA ARG A 549 -15.76 -23.45 -3.56
C ARG A 549 -15.96 -24.85 -2.99
N LEU A 550 -16.88 -25.02 -2.04
CA LEU A 550 -17.26 -26.33 -1.50
C LEU A 550 -17.88 -27.22 -2.59
N GLY A 551 -18.65 -26.64 -3.51
CA GLY A 551 -19.19 -27.34 -4.68
C GLY A 551 -18.10 -27.83 -5.63
N PHE A 552 -17.06 -27.04 -5.86
CA PHE A 552 -15.89 -27.42 -6.65
C PHE A 552 -15.08 -28.53 -5.98
N ALA A 553 -14.81 -28.43 -4.68
CA ALA A 553 -14.13 -29.47 -3.92
C ALA A 553 -14.89 -30.81 -3.92
N ARG A 554 -16.23 -30.78 -4.03
CA ARG A 554 -17.10 -31.95 -4.16
C ARG A 554 -17.28 -32.43 -5.61
N GLY A 555 -16.60 -31.83 -6.59
CA GLY A 555 -16.70 -32.19 -8.01
C GLY A 555 -18.05 -31.85 -8.67
N LYS A 556 -18.88 -31.00 -8.04
CA LYS A 556 -20.18 -30.56 -8.60
C LYS A 556 -20.05 -29.42 -9.63
N ILE A 557 -18.88 -28.79 -9.72
CA ILE A 557 -18.63 -27.55 -10.49
C ILE A 557 -17.42 -27.76 -11.42
N SER A 558 -17.50 -27.19 -12.62
CA SER A 558 -16.43 -27.27 -13.63
C SER A 558 -15.29 -26.29 -13.36
N ALA A 559 -14.11 -26.55 -13.94
CA ALA A 559 -12.93 -25.68 -13.80
C ALA A 559 -13.18 -24.24 -14.30
N LEU A 560 -13.93 -24.08 -15.39
CA LEU A 560 -14.28 -22.77 -15.95
C LEU A 560 -15.23 -21.98 -15.04
N GLU A 561 -16.20 -22.65 -14.39
CA GLU A 561 -17.06 -22.04 -13.38
C GLU A 561 -16.27 -21.64 -12.11
N ASN A 562 -15.24 -22.41 -11.76
CA ASN A 562 -14.35 -22.07 -10.65
C ASN A 562 -13.54 -20.78 -10.94
N THR A 563 -13.14 -20.55 -12.19
CA THR A 563 -12.50 -19.28 -12.58
C THR A 563 -13.43 -18.09 -12.38
N PHE A 564 -14.71 -18.22 -12.75
CA PHE A 564 -15.70 -17.16 -12.50
C PHE A 564 -15.98 -16.97 -11.00
N THR A 565 -15.89 -18.03 -10.21
CA THR A 565 -16.07 -17.99 -8.74
C THR A 565 -15.05 -17.04 -8.09
N GLN A 566 -13.85 -16.89 -8.66
CA GLN A 566 -12.83 -15.96 -8.16
C GLN A 566 -13.25 -14.48 -8.22
N ALA A 567 -14.24 -14.11 -9.06
CA ALA A 567 -14.73 -12.73 -9.14
C ALA A 567 -15.51 -12.28 -7.88
N PHE A 568 -16.02 -13.23 -7.08
CA PHE A 568 -16.74 -12.91 -5.85
C PHE A 568 -15.84 -12.40 -4.72
N LEU A 569 -14.55 -12.75 -4.71
CA LEU A 569 -13.61 -12.28 -3.67
C LEU A 569 -13.39 -10.76 -3.72
N PRO A 570 -12.93 -10.16 -4.85
CA PRO A 570 -12.76 -8.71 -4.93
C PRO A 570 -14.07 -7.97 -4.69
N ALA A 571 -15.20 -8.51 -5.16
CA ALA A 571 -16.51 -7.91 -4.92
C ALA A 571 -16.89 -7.92 -3.43
N THR A 572 -16.65 -9.01 -2.71
CA THR A 572 -16.87 -9.09 -1.26
C THR A 572 -16.06 -8.03 -0.54
N ALA A 573 -14.77 -7.92 -0.87
CA ALA A 573 -13.86 -6.98 -0.25
C ALA A 573 -14.22 -5.52 -0.57
N MET A 574 -14.62 -5.24 -1.81
CA MET A 574 -15.07 -3.91 -2.26
C MET A 574 -16.39 -3.48 -1.59
N PHE A 575 -17.35 -4.39 -1.44
CA PHE A 575 -18.64 -4.05 -0.84
C PHE A 575 -18.56 -3.91 0.68
N LEU A 576 -17.68 -4.69 1.33
CA LEU A 576 -17.37 -4.50 2.74
C LEU A 576 -16.83 -3.09 2.99
N SER A 577 -15.86 -2.67 2.17
CA SER A 577 -15.26 -1.34 2.32
C SER A 577 -16.18 -0.19 1.91
N LEU A 578 -16.99 -0.38 0.88
CA LEU A 578 -18.02 0.59 0.51
C LEU A 578 -19.02 0.77 1.65
N GLY A 579 -19.42 -0.33 2.31
CA GLY A 579 -20.25 -0.29 3.51
C GLY A 579 -19.60 0.52 4.64
N THR A 580 -18.33 0.28 4.94
CA THR A 580 -17.63 1.03 6.00
C THR A 580 -17.47 2.50 5.66
N VAL A 581 -17.10 2.85 4.43
CA VAL A 581 -16.97 4.26 3.99
C VAL A 581 -18.29 5.02 4.08
N ILE A 582 -19.41 4.40 3.69
CA ILE A 582 -20.72 5.05 3.69
C ILE A 582 -21.28 5.19 5.12
N THR A 583 -21.06 4.21 5.99
CA THR A 583 -21.68 4.17 7.33
C THR A 583 -20.88 4.90 8.39
N SER A 584 -19.57 4.98 8.22
CA SER A 584 -18.69 5.54 9.24
C SER A 584 -18.63 7.07 9.18
N ALA A 585 -18.66 7.70 10.35
CA ALA A 585 -18.23 9.09 10.45
C ALA A 585 -16.75 9.18 10.02
N PRO A 586 -16.30 10.28 9.39
CA PRO A 586 -14.92 10.42 8.93
C PRO A 586 -13.89 10.09 10.02
N GLN A 587 -14.13 10.51 11.26
CA GLN A 587 -13.27 10.22 12.42
C GLN A 587 -13.18 8.73 12.81
N ASN A 588 -14.15 7.89 12.45
CA ASN A 588 -14.18 6.46 12.79
C ASN A 588 -13.75 5.57 11.61
N LEU A 589 -13.61 6.13 10.41
CA LEU A 589 -13.40 5.34 9.19
C LEU A 589 -12.12 4.49 9.26
N THR A 590 -11.03 4.99 9.83
CA THR A 590 -9.79 4.20 9.97
C THR A 590 -9.98 3.03 10.92
N LEU A 591 -10.65 3.23 12.05
CA LEU A 591 -11.00 2.15 12.98
C LEU A 591 -11.75 1.01 12.26
N TYR A 592 -12.72 1.36 11.40
CA TYR A 592 -13.49 0.37 10.64
C TYR A 592 -12.68 -0.28 9.51
N LEU A 593 -11.79 0.45 8.82
CA LEU A 593 -10.89 -0.12 7.82
C LEU A 593 -9.94 -1.17 8.42
N PHE A 594 -9.45 -0.92 9.64
CA PHE A 594 -8.64 -1.91 10.37
C PHE A 594 -9.46 -3.14 10.80
N LEU A 595 -10.73 -2.95 11.15
CA LEU A 595 -11.65 -4.05 11.42
C LEU A 595 -11.89 -4.88 10.15
N ASP A 596 -12.16 -4.24 9.00
CA ASP A 596 -12.36 -4.90 7.70
C ASP A 596 -11.11 -5.70 7.30
N ALA A 597 -9.92 -5.09 7.46
CA ALA A 597 -8.66 -5.78 7.22
C ALA A 597 -8.53 -7.04 8.08
N LEU A 598 -8.86 -6.97 9.37
CA LEU A 598 -8.81 -8.12 10.27
C LEU A 598 -9.83 -9.20 9.87
N LEU A 599 -11.08 -8.81 9.59
CA LEU A 599 -12.14 -9.74 9.18
C LEU A 599 -11.79 -10.49 7.89
N LEU A 600 -11.31 -9.77 6.87
CA LEU A 600 -10.85 -10.37 5.62
C LEU A 600 -9.64 -11.27 5.86
N PHE A 601 -8.71 -10.90 6.74
CA PHE A 601 -7.55 -11.74 7.05
C PHE A 601 -7.98 -13.06 7.71
N VAL A 602 -8.86 -12.98 8.71
CA VAL A 602 -9.40 -14.16 9.41
C VAL A 602 -10.15 -15.05 8.44
N TRP A 603 -10.97 -14.47 7.55
CA TRP A 603 -11.66 -15.26 6.53
C TRP A 603 -10.67 -15.93 5.57
N GLY A 604 -9.66 -15.21 5.07
CA GLY A 604 -8.62 -15.77 4.19
C GLY A 604 -7.69 -16.77 4.88
N TYR A 605 -7.53 -16.67 6.21
CA TYR A 605 -6.83 -17.65 7.04
C TYR A 605 -7.65 -18.93 7.20
N LEU A 606 -8.93 -18.82 7.57
CA LEU A 606 -9.83 -19.96 7.75
C LEU A 606 -10.17 -20.66 6.42
N ALA A 607 -10.32 -19.88 5.36
CA ALA A 607 -10.57 -20.42 4.03
C ALA A 607 -9.29 -20.89 3.35
N ASP A 608 -8.08 -20.58 3.82
CA ASP A 608 -6.84 -20.84 3.08
C ASP A 608 -6.88 -20.29 1.63
N GLU A 609 -7.29 -19.03 1.49
CA GLU A 609 -7.38 -18.33 0.20
C GLU A 609 -6.44 -17.13 0.18
N ALA A 610 -5.33 -17.25 -0.56
CA ALA A 610 -4.32 -16.20 -0.69
C ALA A 610 -4.87 -14.86 -1.21
N PRO A 611 -5.79 -14.80 -2.20
CA PRO A 611 -6.30 -13.53 -2.69
C PRO A 611 -7.05 -12.73 -1.62
N VAL A 612 -7.84 -13.39 -0.76
CA VAL A 612 -8.56 -12.73 0.36
C VAL A 612 -7.56 -12.10 1.34
N ARG A 613 -6.48 -12.83 1.66
CA ARG A 613 -5.41 -12.32 2.52
C ARG A 613 -4.71 -11.13 1.91
N ILE A 614 -4.45 -11.13 0.59
CA ILE A 614 -3.87 -9.98 -0.12
C ILE A 614 -4.80 -8.75 -0.02
N TYR A 615 -6.12 -8.90 -0.22
CA TYR A 615 -7.06 -7.79 -0.05
C TYR A 615 -7.04 -7.22 1.36
N SER A 616 -6.99 -8.06 2.39
CA SER A 616 -6.82 -7.61 3.78
C SER A 616 -5.58 -6.73 3.97
N LEU A 617 -4.43 -7.13 3.41
CA LEU A 617 -3.20 -6.34 3.52
C LEU A 617 -3.30 -5.00 2.78
N LEU A 618 -4.02 -4.94 1.65
CA LEU A 618 -4.30 -3.68 0.94
C LEU A 618 -5.18 -2.74 1.79
N PHE A 619 -6.21 -3.27 2.45
CA PHE A 619 -7.05 -2.47 3.37
C PHE A 619 -6.26 -1.96 4.57
N LEU A 620 -5.40 -2.80 5.14
CA LEU A 620 -4.52 -2.42 6.22
C LEU A 620 -3.57 -1.29 5.79
N ALA A 621 -2.96 -1.40 4.61
CA ALA A 621 -2.10 -0.36 4.05
C ALA A 621 -2.85 0.95 3.82
N TRP A 622 -4.08 0.88 3.29
CA TRP A 622 -4.94 2.05 3.12
C TRP A 622 -5.32 2.72 4.45
N GLY A 623 -5.64 1.92 5.47
CA GLY A 623 -5.88 2.40 6.83
C GLY A 623 -4.66 3.13 7.41
N ILE A 624 -3.46 2.58 7.24
CA ILE A 624 -2.21 3.22 7.68
C ILE A 624 -1.99 4.56 6.98
N LEU A 625 -2.15 4.60 5.65
CA LEU A 625 -2.01 5.84 4.86
C LEU A 625 -3.00 6.91 5.31
N ARG A 626 -4.25 6.51 5.57
CA ARG A 626 -5.31 7.40 6.04
C ARG A 626 -5.01 7.96 7.44
N PHE A 627 -4.57 7.12 8.36
CA PHE A 627 -4.15 7.55 9.70
C PHE A 627 -3.04 8.62 9.64
N ILE A 628 -2.04 8.39 8.79
CA ILE A 628 -0.88 9.29 8.67
C ILE A 628 -1.28 10.61 8.00
N GLY A 629 -2.01 10.55 6.89
CA GLY A 629 -2.22 11.72 6.02
C GLY A 629 -3.51 12.50 6.23
N ILE A 630 -4.57 11.86 6.75
CA ILE A 630 -5.93 12.42 6.73
C ILE A 630 -6.50 12.59 8.14
N ASP A 631 -6.36 11.58 8.99
CA ASP A 631 -7.03 11.62 10.29
C ASP A 631 -6.40 12.61 11.25
N ASP A 632 -7.23 13.33 12.00
CA ASP A 632 -6.82 14.17 13.11
C ASP A 632 -7.64 13.83 14.36
N TYR A 633 -7.02 13.11 15.29
CA TYR A 633 -7.64 12.73 16.55
C TYR A 633 -7.48 13.79 17.65
N HIS A 634 -6.92 14.98 17.37
CA HIS A 634 -6.84 16.06 18.36
C HIS A 634 -8.22 16.51 18.86
N ALA A 635 -9.24 16.46 18.00
CA ALA A 635 -10.63 16.80 18.34
C ALA A 635 -11.31 15.78 19.28
N LEU A 636 -10.76 14.56 19.42
CA LEU A 636 -11.30 13.53 20.30
C LEU A 636 -10.80 13.70 21.74
N THR A 637 -11.63 13.30 22.71
CA THR A 637 -11.22 13.14 24.12
C THR A 637 -10.00 12.23 24.23
N ALA A 638 -9.11 12.48 25.19
CA ALA A 638 -7.88 11.70 25.38
C ALA A 638 -8.14 10.18 25.43
N PHE A 639 -9.17 9.75 26.17
CA PHE A 639 -9.55 8.33 26.25
C PHE A 639 -9.92 7.74 24.88
N ARG A 640 -10.82 8.38 24.12
CA ARG A 640 -11.24 7.90 22.79
C ARG A 640 -10.09 7.88 21.79
N ARG A 641 -9.23 8.90 21.80
CA ARG A 641 -8.04 8.97 20.94
C ARG A 641 -7.14 7.75 21.15
N TRP A 642 -6.79 7.46 22.40
CA TRP A 642 -5.92 6.33 22.71
C TRP A 642 -6.62 4.99 22.48
N ALA A 643 -7.93 4.89 22.69
CA ALA A 643 -8.70 3.70 22.34
C ALA A 643 -8.67 3.40 20.83
N TYR A 644 -8.76 4.42 19.97
CA TYR A 644 -8.73 4.24 18.51
C TYR A 644 -7.34 3.82 18.03
N ILE A 645 -6.30 4.51 18.50
CA ILE A 645 -4.91 4.15 18.20
C ILE A 645 -4.60 2.73 18.70
N ALA A 646 -5.01 2.38 19.93
CA ALA A 646 -4.81 1.04 20.47
C ALA A 646 -5.51 -0.03 19.62
N TRP A 647 -6.74 0.23 19.19
CA TRP A 647 -7.48 -0.67 18.30
C TRP A 647 -6.75 -0.91 16.96
N GLU A 648 -6.33 0.15 16.29
CA GLU A 648 -5.60 0.07 15.00
C GLU A 648 -4.30 -0.73 15.14
N VAL A 649 -3.55 -0.45 16.21
CA VAL A 649 -2.32 -1.18 16.55
C VAL A 649 -2.61 -2.66 16.83
N MET A 650 -3.64 -2.97 17.61
CA MET A 650 -4.04 -4.35 17.92
C MET A 650 -4.42 -5.13 16.66
N CYS A 651 -5.19 -4.55 15.74
CA CYS A 651 -5.55 -5.17 14.48
C CYS A 651 -4.31 -5.45 13.61
N GLY A 652 -3.39 -4.49 13.47
CA GLY A 652 -2.15 -4.68 12.72
C GLY A 652 -1.25 -5.80 13.29
N TYR A 653 -1.07 -5.85 14.61
CA TYR A 653 -0.30 -6.91 15.27
C TYR A 653 -1.00 -8.28 15.22
N SER A 654 -2.34 -8.32 15.28
CA SER A 654 -3.10 -9.57 15.15
C SER A 654 -2.92 -10.21 13.78
N ILE A 655 -2.98 -9.39 12.72
CA ILE A 655 -2.70 -9.83 11.34
C ILE A 655 -1.26 -10.34 11.22
N ALA A 656 -0.28 -9.61 11.78
CA ALA A 656 1.12 -10.03 11.77
C ALA A 656 1.36 -11.36 12.52
N TYR A 657 0.63 -11.61 13.61
CA TYR A 657 0.70 -12.87 14.35
C TYR A 657 0.14 -14.05 13.56
N LEU A 658 -1.09 -13.92 13.05
CA LEU A 658 -1.74 -14.97 12.25
C LEU A 658 -0.93 -15.29 11.00
N TYR A 659 -0.27 -14.29 10.43
CA TYR A 659 0.64 -14.50 9.32
C TYR A 659 1.89 -15.31 9.68
N ARG A 660 2.51 -15.03 10.83
CA ARG A 660 3.68 -15.79 11.29
C ARG A 660 3.35 -17.28 11.42
N ASP A 661 2.16 -17.59 11.90
CA ASP A 661 1.65 -18.97 11.94
C ASP A 661 1.54 -19.57 10.53
N LEU A 662 1.00 -18.86 9.54
CA LEU A 662 0.99 -19.32 8.14
C LEU A 662 2.38 -19.56 7.56
N ARG A 663 3.36 -18.71 7.91
CA ARG A 663 4.76 -18.86 7.48
C ARG A 663 5.40 -20.11 8.04
N ASN A 664 5.12 -20.40 9.32
CA ASN A 664 5.59 -21.62 9.95
C ASN A 664 4.98 -22.89 9.31
N ARG A 665 3.76 -22.77 8.75
CA ARG A 665 3.07 -23.86 8.04
C ARG A 665 3.48 -24.01 6.57
N ASN A 666 4.42 -23.19 6.05
CA ASN A 666 4.82 -23.16 4.64
C ASN A 666 3.68 -22.92 3.62
N MET A 667 2.57 -22.31 4.05
CA MET A 667 1.38 -22.08 3.21
C MET A 667 1.45 -20.76 2.41
N LEU A 668 2.66 -20.22 2.20
CA LEU A 668 2.86 -18.83 1.84
C LEU A 668 3.38 -18.65 0.40
N GLN A 669 2.67 -17.84 -0.39
CA GLN A 669 3.08 -17.50 -1.74
C GLN A 669 4.19 -16.41 -1.75
N LYS A 670 5.04 -16.40 -2.79
CA LYS A 670 6.16 -15.44 -2.93
C LYS A 670 5.70 -13.97 -2.84
N ILE A 671 4.60 -13.61 -3.51
CA ILE A 671 4.08 -12.22 -3.50
C ILE A 671 3.63 -11.80 -2.10
N GLU A 672 2.98 -12.72 -1.39
CA GLU A 672 2.46 -12.50 -0.04
C GLU A 672 3.62 -12.28 0.97
N SER A 673 4.78 -12.90 0.76
CA SER A 673 5.98 -12.70 1.60
C SER A 673 6.57 -11.29 1.57
N GLY A 674 6.54 -10.63 0.40
CA GLY A 674 7.02 -9.26 0.26
C GLY A 674 6.10 -8.25 0.94
N LEU A 675 4.78 -8.39 0.71
CA LEU A 675 3.76 -7.49 1.26
C LEU A 675 3.73 -7.49 2.79
N VAL A 676 3.99 -8.64 3.43
CA VAL A 676 3.94 -8.70 4.89
C VAL A 676 5.12 -8.02 5.58
N THR A 677 6.29 -8.04 4.96
CA THR A 677 7.41 -7.27 5.48
C THR A 677 7.08 -5.77 5.46
N ALA A 678 6.39 -5.28 4.42
CA ALA A 678 5.91 -3.91 4.35
C ALA A 678 4.81 -3.61 5.38
N VAL A 679 3.91 -4.55 5.67
CA VAL A 679 2.80 -4.38 6.62
C VAL A 679 3.26 -4.35 8.07
N THR A 680 4.22 -5.21 8.44
CA THR A 680 4.84 -5.18 9.77
C THR A 680 5.61 -3.89 9.98
N ALA A 681 6.35 -3.40 8.98
CA ALA A 681 6.96 -2.08 9.00
C ALA A 681 5.91 -0.96 9.11
N GLY A 682 4.82 -1.05 8.34
CA GLY A 682 3.72 -0.09 8.36
C GLY A 682 3.01 0.03 9.71
N SER A 683 2.82 -1.09 10.41
CA SER A 683 2.27 -1.11 11.78
C SER A 683 3.21 -0.41 12.78
N GLY A 684 4.53 -0.54 12.59
CA GLY A 684 5.53 0.20 13.36
C GLY A 684 5.54 1.70 13.08
N ILE A 685 5.40 2.10 11.81
CA ILE A 685 5.26 3.51 11.39
C ILE A 685 4.00 4.13 12.01
N LEU A 686 2.91 3.36 12.10
CA LEU A 686 1.68 3.76 12.74
C LEU A 686 1.90 4.19 14.20
N VAL A 687 2.55 3.33 15.00
CA VAL A 687 2.88 3.61 16.40
C VAL A 687 3.82 4.81 16.52
N LEU A 688 4.84 4.89 15.66
CA LEU A 688 5.77 6.02 15.61
C LEU A 688 5.02 7.34 15.37
N THR A 689 4.15 7.36 14.36
CA THR A 689 3.39 8.56 13.97
C THR A 689 2.38 8.95 15.05
N ALA A 690 1.71 7.97 15.66
CA ALA A 690 0.77 8.20 16.75
C ALA A 690 1.43 8.87 17.96
N VAL A 691 2.62 8.39 18.36
CA VAL A 691 3.38 8.97 19.47
C VAL A 691 3.85 10.38 19.12
N LEU A 692 4.41 10.59 17.93
CA LEU A 692 4.94 11.90 17.53
C LEU A 692 3.85 12.98 17.40
N ARG A 693 2.63 12.59 17.00
CA ARG A 693 1.53 13.52 16.75
C ARG A 693 0.72 13.86 17.99
N TYR A 694 0.45 12.86 18.84
CA TYR A 694 -0.55 13.00 19.90
C TYR A 694 0.00 13.04 21.33
N VAL A 695 1.26 12.67 21.54
CA VAL A 695 1.92 12.78 22.85
C VAL A 695 2.57 14.16 22.97
N PRO A 696 2.39 14.87 24.10
CA PRO A 696 3.09 16.14 24.33
C PRO A 696 4.61 15.99 24.17
N GLU A 697 5.30 16.99 23.63
CA GLU A 697 6.72 16.90 23.29
C GLU A 697 7.60 16.38 24.43
N ASN A 698 7.32 16.84 25.66
CA ASN A 698 8.01 16.47 26.89
C ASN A 698 7.84 14.99 27.29
N TRP A 699 6.79 14.32 26.81
CA TRP A 699 6.43 12.95 27.17
C TRP A 699 6.77 11.93 26.09
N ILE A 700 7.18 12.36 24.89
CA ILE A 700 7.43 11.44 23.78
C ILE A 700 8.55 10.46 24.11
N THR A 701 9.67 10.94 24.64
CA THR A 701 10.83 10.08 24.95
C THR A 701 10.54 9.11 26.07
N PHE A 702 9.77 9.53 27.08
CA PHE A 702 9.21 8.66 28.11
C PHE A 702 8.31 7.57 27.50
N THR A 703 7.43 7.95 26.58
CA THR A 703 6.48 7.03 25.94
C THR A 703 7.20 5.99 25.06
N PHE A 704 8.16 6.42 24.23
CA PHE A 704 8.96 5.48 23.43
C PHE A 704 9.81 4.55 24.29
N SER A 705 10.41 5.07 25.37
CA SER A 705 11.16 4.30 26.35
C SER A 705 10.31 3.18 26.97
N GLY A 706 9.08 3.50 27.37
CA GLY A 706 8.13 2.54 27.94
C GLY A 706 7.66 1.51 26.91
N LEU A 707 7.35 1.96 25.69
CA LEU A 707 6.94 1.08 24.59
C LEU A 707 8.05 0.10 24.20
N SER A 708 9.31 0.56 24.12
CA SER A 708 10.46 -0.29 23.83
C SER A 708 10.67 -1.37 24.91
N LEU A 709 10.54 -1.01 26.19
CA LEU A 709 10.63 -1.99 27.29
C LEU A 709 9.48 -3.00 27.25
N LEU A 710 8.25 -2.54 27.01
CA LEU A 710 7.07 -3.40 26.91
C LEU A 710 7.20 -4.38 25.74
N ILE A 711 7.54 -3.88 24.54
CA ILE A 711 7.75 -4.72 23.35
C ILE A 711 8.87 -5.74 23.64
N PHE A 712 9.94 -5.34 24.33
CA PHE A 712 11.01 -6.27 24.69
C PHE A 712 10.55 -7.36 25.65
N ALA A 713 9.77 -7.02 26.68
CA ALA A 713 9.21 -7.98 27.62
C ALA A 713 8.27 -8.98 26.91
N VAL A 714 7.39 -8.49 26.04
CA VAL A 714 6.51 -9.33 25.20
C VAL A 714 7.33 -10.19 24.24
N ALA A 715 8.41 -9.66 23.66
CA ALA A 715 9.31 -10.39 22.78
C ALA A 715 10.00 -11.57 23.49
N CYS A 716 10.31 -11.41 24.79
CA CYS A 716 10.85 -12.48 25.62
C CYS A 716 9.81 -13.57 25.90
N LEU A 717 8.54 -13.21 26.11
CA LEU A 717 7.45 -14.16 26.33
C LEU A 717 7.11 -14.96 25.07
N LEU A 718 7.15 -14.33 23.89
CA LEU A 718 6.78 -14.92 22.61
C LEU A 718 7.98 -15.52 21.84
N ASP A 719 9.17 -15.53 22.44
CA ASP A 719 10.46 -15.91 21.86
C ASP A 719 10.64 -15.44 20.38
N SER A 720 10.46 -14.13 20.18
CA SER A 720 10.39 -13.54 18.85
C SER A 720 11.61 -12.64 18.56
N ARG A 721 12.48 -13.09 17.65
CA ARG A 721 13.65 -12.32 17.19
C ARG A 721 13.28 -10.93 16.63
N SER A 722 12.23 -10.85 15.81
CA SER A 722 11.84 -9.59 15.16
C SER A 722 11.35 -8.55 16.17
N LEU A 723 10.63 -8.97 17.21
CA LEU A 723 10.15 -8.09 18.28
C LEU A 723 11.30 -7.65 19.21
N ARG A 724 12.30 -8.52 19.47
CA ARG A 724 13.51 -8.13 20.21
C ARG A 724 14.30 -7.06 19.45
N ALA A 725 14.45 -7.23 18.13
CA ALA A 725 15.12 -6.26 17.27
C ALA A 725 14.39 -4.91 17.18
N SER A 726 13.06 -4.91 17.08
CA SER A 726 12.27 -3.66 17.04
C SER A 726 12.32 -2.89 18.35
N ALA A 727 12.31 -3.59 19.49
CA ALA A 727 12.51 -2.96 20.80
C ALA A 727 13.90 -2.32 20.95
N LEU A 728 14.96 -2.96 20.45
CA LEU A 728 16.31 -2.38 20.42
C LEU A 728 16.40 -1.17 19.49
N ALA A 729 15.77 -1.22 18.31
CA ALA A 729 15.70 -0.08 17.41
C ALA A 729 14.93 1.11 18.04
N GLY A 730 13.82 0.84 18.74
CA GLY A 730 13.10 1.86 19.51
C GLY A 730 13.94 2.44 20.64
N SER A 731 14.69 1.60 21.35
CA SER A 731 15.67 2.03 22.36
C SER A 731 16.76 2.94 21.77
N ALA A 732 17.20 2.67 20.53
CA ALA A 732 18.17 3.53 19.83
C ALA A 732 17.56 4.89 19.45
N LEU A 733 16.30 4.90 19.00
CA LEU A 733 15.56 6.13 18.71
C LEU A 733 15.39 6.98 19.98
N VAL A 734 15.11 6.35 21.13
CA VAL A 734 15.03 7.01 22.43
C VAL A 734 16.36 7.68 22.77
N ALA A 735 17.49 6.97 22.63
CA ALA A 735 18.81 7.55 22.88
C ALA A 735 19.08 8.74 21.95
N TRP A 736 18.82 8.58 20.65
CA TRP A 736 18.99 9.64 19.65
C TRP A 736 18.17 10.90 19.98
N ARG A 737 16.87 10.74 20.23
CA ARG A 737 15.97 11.84 20.55
C ARG A 737 16.36 12.52 21.86
N PHE A 738 16.71 11.74 22.88
CA PHE A 738 17.13 12.25 24.17
C PHE A 738 18.46 13.03 24.08
N VAL A 739 19.34 12.72 23.12
CA VAL A 739 20.62 13.41 22.90
C VAL A 739 20.47 14.69 22.09
N LEU A 740 19.56 14.73 21.12
CA LEU A 740 19.52 15.80 20.12
C LEU A 740 18.30 16.72 20.22
N VAL A 741 17.16 16.21 20.66
CA VAL A 741 15.87 16.91 20.54
C VAL A 741 15.36 17.43 21.88
N ASP A 742 15.32 16.58 22.91
CA ASP A 742 14.64 16.94 24.15
C ASP A 742 15.34 18.10 24.88
N SER A 743 14.63 19.06 25.43
CA SER A 743 15.23 20.11 26.26
C SER A 743 14.26 20.51 27.37
N PHE A 744 14.61 20.20 28.62
CA PHE A 744 13.78 20.51 29.79
C PHE A 744 14.34 21.76 30.51
N PRO A 745 13.71 22.94 30.40
CA PRO A 745 14.28 24.21 30.87
C PRO A 745 14.31 24.38 32.41
N SER A 746 13.50 23.63 33.17
CA SER A 746 13.54 23.62 34.64
C SER A 746 12.99 22.29 35.17
N ALA A 747 13.79 21.51 35.89
CA ALA A 747 13.39 20.18 36.33
C ALA A 747 12.78 20.20 37.74
N GLY A 748 11.45 20.22 37.83
CA GLY A 748 10.74 19.81 39.04
C GLY A 748 10.90 18.31 39.32
N PHE A 749 10.42 17.82 40.47
CA PHE A 749 10.50 16.39 40.82
C PHE A 749 9.81 15.48 39.78
N ALA A 750 8.67 15.93 39.23
CA ALA A 750 7.95 15.20 38.18
C ALA A 750 8.74 15.12 36.86
N ASP A 751 9.46 16.19 36.50
CA ASP A 751 10.31 16.19 35.29
C ASP A 751 11.50 15.23 35.46
N TRP A 752 12.06 15.13 36.66
CA TRP A 752 13.10 14.14 36.96
C TRP A 752 12.64 12.69 36.78
N LEU A 753 11.37 12.38 37.08
CA LEU A 753 10.81 11.05 36.80
C LEU A 753 10.74 10.77 35.29
N ILE A 754 10.36 11.76 34.49
CA ILE A 754 10.29 11.66 33.01
C ILE A 754 11.71 11.52 32.42
N ILE A 755 12.64 12.33 32.92
CA ILE A 755 14.03 12.40 32.47
C ILE A 755 14.82 11.13 32.83
N ALA A 756 14.56 10.54 34.01
CA ALA A 756 15.28 9.35 34.46
C ALA A 756 14.72 8.05 33.86
N PHE A 757 13.49 8.04 33.35
CA PHE A 757 12.86 6.82 32.85
C PHE A 757 13.54 6.19 31.61
N PRO A 758 14.00 6.96 30.58
CA PRO A 758 14.75 6.42 29.44
C PRO A 758 15.95 5.55 29.80
N PRO A 759 16.90 5.98 30.65
CA PRO A 759 18.00 5.10 31.05
C PRO A 759 17.51 3.91 31.90
N PHE A 760 16.47 4.06 32.75
CA PHE A 760 15.91 2.92 33.47
C PHE A 760 15.32 1.86 32.53
N SER A 761 14.60 2.26 31.49
CA SER A 761 14.01 1.31 30.54
C SER A 761 15.09 0.59 29.73
N GLN A 762 16.15 1.29 29.31
CA GLN A 762 17.28 0.73 28.59
C GLN A 762 18.06 -0.26 29.46
N ALA A 763 18.24 0.05 30.75
CA ALA A 763 18.81 -0.88 31.72
C ALA A 763 17.92 -2.14 31.88
N GLY A 764 16.60 -1.99 31.92
CA GLY A 764 15.65 -3.11 31.95
C GLY A 764 15.78 -4.03 30.73
N ILE A 765 15.86 -3.46 29.52
CA ILE A 765 16.07 -4.21 28.27
C ILE A 765 17.40 -4.97 28.32
N TYR A 766 18.48 -4.31 28.74
CA TYR A 766 19.80 -4.93 28.87
C TYR A 766 19.80 -6.12 29.85
N LEU A 767 19.19 -5.95 31.03
CA LEU A 767 19.12 -7.02 32.04
C LEU A 767 18.31 -8.23 31.56
N LEU A 768 17.18 -8.00 30.88
CA LEU A 768 16.38 -9.07 30.29
C LEU A 768 17.16 -9.80 29.18
N TYR A 769 17.88 -9.08 28.33
CA TYR A 769 18.74 -9.65 27.28
C TYR A 769 19.85 -10.51 27.90
N ARG A 770 20.48 -10.03 28.97
CA ARG A 770 21.51 -10.76 29.72
C ARG A 770 20.97 -12.05 30.32
N LYS A 771 19.75 -12.03 30.89
CA LYS A 771 19.09 -13.23 31.41
C LYS A 771 18.90 -14.29 30.31
N LEU A 772 18.44 -13.88 29.13
CA LEU A 772 18.31 -14.78 27.97
C LEU A 772 19.65 -15.37 27.51
N ARG A 773 20.75 -14.60 27.62
CA ARG A 773 22.12 -15.04 27.29
C ARG A 773 22.63 -16.09 28.26
N ALA A 774 22.41 -15.86 29.56
CA ALA A 774 22.77 -16.80 30.61
C ALA A 774 21.97 -18.11 30.52
N GLU A 775 20.69 -18.04 30.10
CA GLU A 775 19.84 -19.21 29.89
C GLU A 775 20.13 -19.97 28.57
N GLY A 776 21.06 -19.48 27.73
CA GLY A 776 21.41 -20.12 26.46
C GLY A 776 20.31 -20.07 25.38
N LYS A 777 19.27 -19.24 25.57
CA LYS A 777 18.10 -19.14 24.68
C LYS A 777 18.31 -18.20 23.47
N LEU A 778 19.49 -17.60 23.34
CA LEU A 778 19.80 -16.64 22.27
C LEU A 778 20.42 -17.33 21.04
N PRO A 779 19.88 -17.10 19.83
CA PRO A 779 20.50 -17.52 18.57
C PRO A 779 21.92 -16.94 18.41
N GLU A 780 22.81 -17.63 17.69
CA GLU A 780 24.21 -17.20 17.54
C GLU A 780 24.36 -15.80 16.93
N ALA A 781 23.52 -15.47 15.94
CA ALA A 781 23.48 -14.16 15.31
C ALA A 781 23.02 -13.03 16.26
N GLU A 782 22.42 -13.37 17.39
CA GLU A 782 21.91 -12.41 18.39
C GLU A 782 22.84 -12.21 19.58
N ARG A 783 23.97 -12.92 19.62
CA ARG A 783 24.91 -12.85 20.73
C ARG A 783 25.53 -11.47 20.90
N ALA A 784 25.64 -10.64 19.86
CA ALA A 784 26.27 -9.30 19.93
C ALA A 784 25.30 -8.15 20.27
N PHE A 785 23.98 -8.36 20.22
CA PHE A 785 23.00 -7.29 20.54
C PHE A 785 22.84 -6.88 22.02
N PRO A 786 23.14 -7.70 23.06
CA PRO A 786 23.08 -7.22 24.44
C PRO A 786 24.05 -6.05 24.67
N ASP A 787 25.17 -6.08 23.93
CA ASP A 787 26.22 -5.08 23.98
C ASP A 787 25.73 -3.75 23.39
N LEU A 788 24.91 -3.80 22.34
CA LEU A 788 24.24 -2.62 21.77
C LEU A 788 23.26 -1.97 22.75
N GLY A 789 22.43 -2.76 23.45
CA GLY A 789 21.48 -2.24 24.44
C GLY A 789 22.18 -1.49 25.58
N TYR A 790 23.35 -1.97 25.98
CA TYR A 790 24.20 -1.31 26.96
C TYR A 790 24.84 -0.01 26.43
N VAL A 791 25.34 0.00 25.19
CA VAL A 791 25.88 1.22 24.57
C VAL A 791 24.82 2.33 24.51
N LEU A 792 23.58 1.99 24.17
CA LEU A 792 22.46 2.95 24.13
C LEU A 792 22.13 3.52 25.51
N LEU A 793 22.16 2.69 26.56
CA LEU A 793 22.05 3.12 27.96
C LEU A 793 23.12 4.16 28.30
N GLN A 794 24.37 3.89 27.93
CA GLN A 794 25.48 4.79 28.22
C GLN A 794 25.37 6.13 27.48
N ILE A 795 25.00 6.12 26.21
CA ILE A 795 24.78 7.35 25.42
C ILE A 795 23.72 8.22 26.10
N THR A 796 22.63 7.62 26.56
CA THR A 796 21.52 8.33 27.22
C THR A 796 21.92 8.88 28.59
N LEU A 797 22.65 8.10 29.41
CA LEU A 797 23.19 8.55 30.69
C LEU A 797 24.22 9.68 30.53
N MET A 798 25.08 9.59 29.52
CA MET A 798 26.05 10.64 29.19
C MET A 798 25.33 11.92 28.78
N ALA A 799 24.32 11.85 27.92
CA ALA A 799 23.50 13.00 27.52
C ALA A 799 22.75 13.63 28.69
N LEU A 800 22.25 12.81 29.63
CA LEU A 800 21.59 13.27 30.85
C LEU A 800 22.54 14.12 31.70
N ALA A 801 23.73 13.59 31.95
CA ALA A 801 24.78 14.31 32.67
C ALA A 801 25.23 15.56 31.91
N LEU A 802 25.26 15.51 30.57
CA LEU A 802 25.62 16.64 29.72
C LEU A 802 24.68 17.85 29.84
N ARG A 803 23.40 17.59 30.04
CA ARG A 803 22.34 18.58 29.90
C ARG A 803 21.85 19.16 31.22
N TYR A 804 21.81 18.36 32.29
CA TYR A 804 21.16 18.75 33.56
C TYR A 804 22.12 19.01 34.71
N ILE A 805 23.39 18.67 34.56
CA ILE A 805 24.40 18.90 35.60
C ILE A 805 25.09 20.22 35.30
N SER A 806 24.98 21.17 36.22
CA SER A 806 25.63 22.48 36.13
C SER A 806 27.13 22.32 35.83
N GLY A 807 27.68 23.16 34.94
CA GLY A 807 29.03 22.98 34.37
C GLY A 807 30.14 22.64 35.37
N TRP A 808 30.16 23.27 36.55
CA TRP A 808 31.19 23.03 37.57
C TRP A 808 31.04 21.69 38.35
N LYS A 809 29.85 21.06 38.34
CA LYS A 809 29.58 19.74 38.95
C LYS A 809 29.74 18.59 37.94
N MET A 810 29.83 18.94 36.67
CA MET A 810 29.65 18.04 35.55
C MET A 810 30.78 17.02 35.43
N THR A 811 32.01 17.47 35.59
CA THR A 811 33.19 16.60 35.53
C THR A 811 33.26 15.66 36.73
N ALA A 812 32.88 16.12 37.93
CA ALA A 812 32.74 15.25 39.10
C ALA A 812 31.64 14.19 38.89
N ALA A 813 30.51 14.57 38.29
CA ALA A 813 29.43 13.65 37.98
C ALA A 813 29.83 12.60 36.94
N PHE A 814 30.56 12.96 35.88
CA PHE A 814 31.10 12.00 34.94
C PHE A 814 32.07 11.02 35.59
N ALA A 815 32.89 11.51 36.52
CA ALA A 815 33.86 10.68 37.23
C ALA A 815 33.16 9.67 38.17
N VAL A 816 32.12 10.10 38.90
CA VAL A 816 31.26 9.22 39.72
C VAL A 816 30.49 8.22 38.86
N MET A 817 29.91 8.66 37.75
CA MET A 817 29.22 7.78 36.80
C MET A 817 30.18 6.72 36.25
N ASN A 818 31.41 7.11 35.92
CA ASN A 818 32.42 6.19 35.40
C ASN A 818 32.81 5.12 36.44
N LEU A 819 33.01 5.52 37.70
CA LEU A 819 33.24 4.59 38.80
C LEU A 819 32.06 3.63 39.03
N ALA A 820 30.83 4.14 38.96
CA ALA A 820 29.63 3.32 39.08
C ALA A 820 29.50 2.31 37.92
N LEU A 821 29.85 2.69 36.69
CA LEU A 821 29.87 1.81 35.53
C LEU A 821 30.90 0.69 35.70
N PHE A 822 32.09 1.00 36.22
CA PHE A 822 33.10 -0.01 36.52
C PHE A 822 32.63 -1.00 37.59
N GLY A 823 32.07 -0.48 38.69
CA GLY A 823 31.50 -1.30 39.76
C GLY A 823 30.38 -2.21 39.26
N ALA A 824 29.49 -1.68 38.41
CA ALA A 824 28.47 -2.48 37.72
C ALA A 824 29.12 -3.54 36.81
N GLY A 825 30.18 -3.22 36.07
CA GLY A 825 30.90 -4.17 35.23
C GLY A 825 31.58 -5.31 36.00
N CYS A 826 32.04 -5.04 37.22
CA CYS A 826 32.54 -6.06 38.14
C CYS A 826 31.41 -6.92 38.71
N LEU A 827 30.31 -6.32 39.17
CA LEU A 827 29.14 -7.03 39.70
C LEU A 827 28.48 -7.93 38.64
N LEU A 828 28.40 -7.44 37.41
CA LEU A 828 27.77 -8.15 36.29
C LEU A 828 28.75 -9.12 35.58
N ARG A 829 30.05 -9.08 35.90
CA ARG A 829 31.13 -9.82 35.21
C ARG A 829 31.18 -9.61 33.70
N GLU A 830 30.79 -8.43 33.22
CA GLU A 830 30.71 -8.13 31.79
C GLU A 830 31.91 -7.30 31.32
N LYS A 831 32.69 -7.86 30.38
CA LYS A 831 33.93 -7.27 29.85
C LYS A 831 33.71 -5.92 29.17
N LEU A 832 32.65 -5.79 28.36
CA LEU A 832 32.31 -4.56 27.65
C LEU A 832 31.90 -3.42 28.58
N VAL A 833 31.21 -3.71 29.68
CA VAL A 833 30.78 -2.73 30.67
C VAL A 833 32.00 -2.10 31.35
N ARG A 834 33.00 -2.94 31.67
CA ARG A 834 34.29 -2.49 32.23
C ARG A 834 35.11 -1.69 31.22
N TYR A 835 35.19 -2.14 29.96
CA TYR A 835 35.91 -1.38 28.92
C TYR A 835 35.29 -0.04 28.61
N ALA A 836 33.96 0.07 28.59
CA ALA A 836 33.31 1.34 28.32
C ALA A 836 33.57 2.38 29.42
N SER A 837 33.69 1.93 30.68
CA SER A 837 34.17 2.77 31.77
C SER A 837 35.62 3.24 31.54
N LEU A 838 36.51 2.34 31.14
CA LEU A 838 37.90 2.70 30.80
C LEU A 838 37.97 3.66 29.60
N ALA A 839 37.17 3.44 28.55
CA ALA A 839 37.13 4.28 27.35
C ALA A 839 36.53 5.67 27.62
N ALA A 840 35.69 5.82 28.64
CA ALA A 840 35.17 7.12 29.07
C ALA A 840 36.21 7.95 29.84
N MET A 841 37.28 7.35 30.37
CA MET A 841 38.30 8.05 31.16
C MET A 841 39.04 9.15 30.38
N PRO A 842 39.47 8.95 29.12
CA PRO A 842 40.03 10.03 28.31
C PRO A 842 39.08 11.21 28.07
N VAL A 843 37.76 10.95 28.02
CA VAL A 843 36.74 12.00 27.81
C VAL A 843 36.57 12.85 29.06
N VAL A 844 36.51 12.23 30.25
CA VAL A 844 36.49 12.95 31.54
C VAL A 844 37.78 13.75 31.72
N MET A 845 38.92 13.19 31.32
CA MET A 845 40.22 13.85 31.31
C MET A 845 40.24 15.07 30.37
N PHE A 846 39.84 14.91 29.11
CA PHE A 846 39.84 16.01 28.14
C PHE A 846 38.96 17.17 28.62
N ARG A 847 37.77 16.87 29.14
CA ARG A 847 36.86 17.89 29.68
C ARG A 847 37.47 18.62 30.87
N PHE A 848 38.01 17.89 31.84
CA PHE A 848 38.66 18.46 33.02
C PHE A 848 39.81 19.41 32.64
N LEU A 849 40.60 19.04 31.61
CA LEU A 849 41.77 19.81 31.19
C LEU A 849 41.41 21.03 30.32
N ALA A 850 40.56 20.82 29.31
CA ALA A 850 40.36 21.77 28.22
C ALA A 850 39.08 22.61 28.34
N ILE A 851 38.05 22.13 29.06
CA ILE A 851 36.72 22.76 29.09
C ILE A 851 36.44 23.41 30.45
N ASP A 852 36.83 22.76 31.54
CA ASP A 852 36.58 23.29 32.87
C ASP A 852 37.63 24.35 33.25
N ASP A 853 37.17 25.58 33.45
CA ASP A 853 37.97 26.68 33.99
C ASP A 853 37.54 26.96 35.43
N TYR A 854 38.32 26.47 36.40
CA TYR A 854 38.11 26.78 37.81
C TYR A 854 39.01 27.97 38.17
N PRO A 855 38.48 29.08 38.73
CA PRO A 855 39.30 30.25 39.07
C PRO A 855 40.40 29.86 40.06
N HIS A 856 41.60 30.44 39.92
CA HIS A 856 42.71 30.23 40.86
C HIS A 856 42.28 30.55 42.29
N GLY A 857 42.35 29.57 43.20
CA GLY A 857 41.87 29.68 44.58
C GLY A 857 40.37 29.38 44.79
N GLY A 858 39.64 29.02 43.73
CA GLY A 858 38.26 28.54 43.79
C GLY A 858 38.13 27.11 44.34
N ARG A 859 36.92 26.77 44.81
CA ARG A 859 36.52 25.51 45.47
C ARG A 859 37.31 24.27 44.97
N VAL A 860 38.21 23.75 45.80
CA VAL A 860 39.08 22.59 45.51
C VAL A 860 38.30 21.25 45.47
N TRP A 861 37.04 21.24 45.94
CA TRP A 861 36.24 20.02 46.06
C TRP A 861 36.02 19.23 44.76
N PRO A 862 35.71 19.82 43.58
CA PRO A 862 35.56 19.06 42.33
C PRO A 862 36.86 18.36 41.91
N LEU A 863 38.01 18.99 42.16
CA LEU A 863 39.34 18.41 41.95
C LEU A 863 39.53 17.13 42.77
N ILE A 864 39.17 17.21 44.06
CA ILE A 864 39.27 16.08 45.00
C ILE A 864 38.33 14.95 44.58
N PHE A 865 37.11 15.25 44.13
CA PHE A 865 36.16 14.23 43.65
C PHE A 865 36.62 13.56 42.35
N VAL A 866 37.13 14.33 41.38
CA VAL A 866 37.63 13.78 40.11
C VAL A 866 38.86 12.91 40.39
N LEU A 867 39.89 13.45 41.05
CA LEU A 867 41.09 12.67 41.37
C LEU A 867 40.75 11.45 42.25
N GLY A 868 39.93 11.63 43.28
CA GLY A 868 39.47 10.56 44.16
C GLY A 868 38.73 9.44 43.42
N SER A 869 37.90 9.77 42.43
CA SER A 869 37.21 8.77 41.61
C SER A 869 38.14 7.99 40.68
N TYR A 870 39.19 8.62 40.13
CA TYR A 870 40.21 7.94 39.33
C TYR A 870 41.02 6.96 40.17
N TYR A 871 41.45 7.38 41.37
CA TYR A 871 42.14 6.47 42.29
C TYR A 871 41.23 5.37 42.82
N ALA A 872 39.95 5.65 43.08
CA ALA A 872 38.96 4.65 43.45
C ALA A 872 38.71 3.64 42.31
N LEU A 873 38.73 4.09 41.06
CA LEU A 873 38.61 3.23 39.88
C LEU A 873 39.83 2.31 39.75
N VAL A 874 41.04 2.87 39.87
CA VAL A 874 42.30 2.11 39.88
C VAL A 874 42.28 1.07 40.99
N TYR A 875 41.84 1.43 42.19
CA TYR A 875 41.70 0.49 43.31
C TYR A 875 40.70 -0.63 43.01
N ALA A 876 39.51 -0.27 42.50
CA ALA A 876 38.51 -1.24 42.11
C ALA A 876 39.04 -2.21 41.04
N TYR A 877 39.87 -1.71 40.13
CA TYR A 877 40.52 -2.49 39.07
C TYR A 877 41.52 -3.49 39.63
N VAL A 878 42.46 -3.04 40.46
CA VAL A 878 43.47 -3.88 41.11
C VAL A 878 42.80 -4.97 41.95
N LYS A 879 41.72 -4.61 42.68
CA LYS A 879 40.94 -5.58 43.46
C LYS A 879 40.18 -6.58 42.58
N ALA A 880 39.65 -6.14 41.44
CA ALA A 880 39.01 -7.03 40.46
C ALA A 880 40.01 -7.99 39.81
N ALA A 881 41.25 -7.55 39.56
CA ALA A 881 42.35 -8.38 39.08
C ALA A 881 42.72 -9.47 40.11
N ALA A 882 42.92 -9.07 41.37
CA ALA A 882 43.27 -9.98 42.46
C ALA A 882 42.20 -11.04 42.74
N THR A 883 40.92 -10.72 42.48
CA THR A 883 39.79 -11.64 42.67
C THR A 883 39.48 -12.52 41.44
N ARG A 884 40.36 -12.53 40.42
CA ARG A 884 40.19 -13.25 39.13
C ARG A 884 38.86 -12.94 38.42
N ILE A 885 38.31 -11.74 38.62
CA ILE A 885 37.12 -11.27 37.90
C ILE A 885 37.50 -10.77 36.49
N LEU A 886 38.75 -10.31 36.32
CA LEU A 886 39.30 -9.85 35.05
C LEU A 886 39.96 -10.99 34.27
N GLU A 887 39.83 -10.94 32.93
CA GLU A 887 40.56 -11.83 32.02
C GLU A 887 42.05 -11.41 31.89
N THR A 888 42.93 -12.33 31.46
CA THR A 888 44.39 -12.10 31.42
C THR A 888 44.80 -10.88 30.60
N ASP A 889 44.11 -10.59 29.48
CA ASP A 889 44.39 -9.43 28.62
C ASP A 889 43.92 -8.10 29.22
N GLU A 890 42.99 -8.14 30.19
CA GLU A 890 42.49 -6.92 30.87
C GLU A 890 43.56 -6.38 31.85
N SER A 891 44.39 -7.23 32.44
CA SER A 891 45.40 -6.82 33.43
C SER A 891 46.33 -5.68 32.98
N GLN A 892 46.63 -5.56 31.68
CA GLN A 892 47.48 -4.51 31.12
C GLN A 892 46.90 -3.09 31.25
N PHE A 893 45.57 -2.94 31.33
CA PHE A 893 44.91 -1.64 31.49
C PHE A 893 45.07 -1.05 32.89
N SER A 894 45.43 -1.86 33.89
CA SER A 894 45.70 -1.39 35.26
C SER A 894 46.89 -0.44 35.31
N HIS A 895 47.98 -0.78 34.62
CA HIS A 895 49.18 0.05 34.51
C HIS A 895 48.88 1.41 33.87
N LEU A 896 48.10 1.40 32.78
CA LEU A 896 47.71 2.61 32.06
C LEU A 896 46.81 3.52 32.90
N ALA A 897 45.88 2.95 33.67
CA ALA A 897 44.99 3.69 34.55
C ALA A 897 45.76 4.34 35.72
N CYS A 898 46.71 3.64 36.32
CA CYS A 898 47.61 4.17 37.35
C CYS A 898 48.43 5.36 36.82
N ALA A 899 49.05 5.21 35.64
CA ALA A 899 49.83 6.25 35.01
C ALA A 899 48.98 7.49 34.65
N ALA A 900 47.77 7.27 34.11
CA ALA A 900 46.84 8.35 33.79
C ALA A 900 46.38 9.12 35.05
N ALA A 901 46.12 8.42 36.16
CA ALA A 901 45.76 9.04 37.43
C ALA A 901 46.88 9.91 38.02
N ALA A 902 48.14 9.45 37.91
CA ALA A 902 49.31 10.24 38.30
C ALA A 902 49.48 11.48 37.41
N PHE A 903 49.39 11.32 36.09
CA PHE A 903 49.46 12.45 35.15
C PHE A 903 48.38 13.50 35.44
N LEU A 904 47.14 13.06 35.66
CA LEU A 904 46.03 13.94 36.01
C LEU A 904 46.26 14.68 37.32
N SER A 905 46.75 13.99 38.34
CA SER A 905 47.07 14.61 39.63
C SER A 905 48.16 15.68 39.48
N ALA A 906 49.18 15.43 38.67
CA ALA A 906 50.20 16.43 38.35
C ALA A 906 49.60 17.66 37.67
N VAL A 907 48.81 17.48 36.60
CA VAL A 907 48.24 18.61 35.85
C VAL A 907 47.19 19.37 36.66
N ALA A 908 46.38 18.66 37.45
CA ALA A 908 45.41 19.23 38.39
C ALA A 908 46.10 20.17 39.39
N ILE A 909 47.16 19.68 40.05
CA ILE A 909 47.93 20.46 40.99
C ILE A 909 48.63 21.62 40.26
N TRP A 910 49.15 21.36 39.04
CA TRP A 910 49.81 22.38 38.23
C TRP A 910 48.92 23.57 37.87
N LYS A 911 47.65 23.32 37.54
CA LYS A 911 46.69 24.34 37.08
C LYS A 911 46.00 25.07 38.23
N TYR A 912 45.75 24.39 39.35
CA TYR A 912 44.85 24.91 40.40
C TYR A 912 45.52 25.15 41.77
N ALA A 913 46.69 24.58 42.04
CA ALA A 913 47.39 24.89 43.28
C ALA A 913 48.01 26.31 43.22
N PRO A 914 48.12 27.02 44.36
CA PRO A 914 48.88 28.26 44.42
C PRO A 914 50.30 28.04 43.90
N GLU A 915 50.80 28.96 43.06
CA GLU A 915 52.08 28.81 42.35
C GLU A 915 53.26 28.47 43.28
N TYR A 916 53.25 28.97 44.52
CA TYR A 916 54.29 28.79 45.53
C TYR A 916 54.11 27.54 46.43
N TRP A 917 53.05 26.75 46.26
CA TRP A 917 52.84 25.48 46.96
C TRP A 917 52.67 24.29 46.01
N ALA A 918 52.59 24.52 44.70
CA ALA A 918 52.24 23.50 43.73
C ALA A 918 53.23 22.33 43.71
N ALA A 919 54.55 22.56 43.70
CA ALA A 919 55.52 21.48 43.79
C ALA A 919 55.47 20.73 45.14
N ALA A 920 55.33 21.43 46.27
CA ALA A 920 55.21 20.79 47.58
C ALA A 920 53.94 19.92 47.72
N ILE A 921 52.79 20.40 47.23
CA ILE A 921 51.55 19.63 47.22
C ILE A 921 51.68 18.41 46.29
N MET A 922 52.35 18.57 45.15
CA MET A 922 52.61 17.47 44.21
C MET A 922 53.53 16.41 44.80
N ALA A 923 54.54 16.82 45.58
CA ALA A 923 55.44 15.90 46.27
C ALA A 923 54.73 15.13 47.40
N LEU A 924 53.86 15.80 48.18
CA LEU A 924 53.03 15.14 49.18
C LEU A 924 52.05 14.14 48.54
N ALA A 925 51.44 14.51 47.41
CA ALA A 925 50.57 13.61 46.66
C ALA A 925 51.35 12.40 46.13
N GLY A 926 52.55 12.61 45.58
CA GLY A 926 53.44 11.54 45.14
C GLY A 926 53.85 10.59 46.27
N LEU A 927 54.21 11.14 47.44
CA LEU A 927 54.51 10.37 48.65
C LEU A 927 53.30 9.54 49.12
N ALA A 928 52.10 10.14 49.16
CA ALA A 928 50.89 9.46 49.58
C ALA A 928 50.55 8.27 48.66
N VAL A 929 50.62 8.47 47.34
CA VAL A 929 50.39 7.40 46.34
C VAL A 929 51.47 6.32 46.44
N PHE A 930 52.72 6.70 46.67
CA PHE A 930 53.83 5.78 46.87
C PHE A 930 53.65 4.91 48.13
N LEU A 931 53.34 5.53 49.28
CA LEU A 931 53.08 4.82 50.54
C LEU A 931 51.87 3.89 50.43
N TYR A 932 50.83 4.32 49.73
CA TYR A 932 49.68 3.48 49.45
C TYR A 932 50.08 2.22 48.65
N GLY A 933 50.87 2.37 47.59
CA GLY A 933 51.42 1.24 46.82
C GLY A 933 52.36 0.35 47.63
N TYR A 934 53.06 0.90 48.62
CA TYR A 934 53.88 0.13 49.55
C TYR A 934 53.03 -0.75 50.48
N PHE A 935 52.00 -0.19 51.13
CA PHE A 935 51.15 -0.94 52.07
C PHE A 935 50.23 -1.97 51.39
N TRP A 936 49.85 -1.74 50.13
CA TRP A 936 48.98 -2.63 49.36
C TRP A 936 49.73 -3.51 48.34
N ASP A 937 51.06 -3.53 48.41
CA ASP A 937 51.98 -4.29 47.54
C ASP A 937 51.71 -4.16 46.02
N SER A 938 51.41 -2.94 45.57
CA SER A 938 51.18 -2.61 44.17
C SER A 938 52.37 -1.88 43.57
N SER A 939 53.08 -2.53 42.63
CA SER A 939 54.24 -1.93 41.94
C SER A 939 53.87 -0.68 41.14
N ASP A 940 52.70 -0.67 40.50
CA ASP A 940 52.29 0.41 39.61
C ASP A 940 51.97 1.70 40.35
N MET A 941 51.38 1.58 41.55
CA MET A 941 51.12 2.73 42.40
C MET A 941 52.41 3.30 42.97
N ARG A 942 53.40 2.45 43.30
CA ARG A 942 54.74 2.91 43.70
C ARG A 942 55.42 3.69 42.58
N VAL A 943 55.44 3.15 41.35
CA VAL A 943 56.01 3.83 40.17
C VAL A 943 55.27 5.14 39.86
N SER A 944 53.93 5.14 39.96
CA SER A 944 53.09 6.33 39.75
C SER A 944 53.34 7.43 40.79
N GLY A 945 53.51 7.06 42.06
CA GLY A 945 53.91 7.99 43.13
C GLY A 945 55.29 8.62 42.88
N CYS A 946 56.24 7.83 42.35
CA CYS A 946 57.54 8.34 41.94
C CYS A 946 57.46 9.28 40.74
N ALA A 947 56.63 8.99 39.74
CA ALA A 947 56.42 9.88 38.61
C ALA A 947 55.90 11.25 39.07
N LEU A 948 54.98 11.29 40.04
CA LEU A 948 54.51 12.52 40.67
C LEU A 948 55.63 13.27 41.40
N LEU A 949 56.48 12.57 42.15
CA LEU A 949 57.66 13.17 42.80
C LEU A 949 58.62 13.77 41.75
N PHE A 950 58.91 13.08 40.66
CA PHE A 950 59.75 13.65 39.59
C PHE A 950 59.11 14.86 38.92
N THR A 951 57.79 14.84 38.76
CA THR A 951 57.05 15.98 38.19
C THR A 951 57.08 17.18 39.16
N SER A 952 57.00 16.94 40.47
CA SER A 952 57.15 17.99 41.48
C SER A 952 58.55 18.59 41.45
N LEU A 953 59.59 17.76 41.36
CA LEU A 953 60.97 18.21 41.18
C LEU A 953 61.09 19.07 39.91
N PHE A 954 60.61 18.58 38.77
CA PHE A 954 60.66 19.34 37.52
C PHE A 954 59.98 20.70 37.66
N ARG A 955 58.81 20.75 38.30
CA ARG A 955 58.11 22.00 38.56
C ARG A 955 58.90 22.96 39.46
N ALA A 956 59.41 22.48 40.59
CA ALA A 956 60.22 23.28 41.51
C ALA A 956 61.48 23.85 40.82
N VAL A 957 62.08 23.09 39.91
CA VAL A 957 63.26 23.52 39.14
C VAL A 957 62.92 24.55 38.08
N PHE A 958 61.82 24.44 37.36
CA PHE A 958 61.60 25.30 36.19
C PHE A 958 60.60 26.43 36.40
N TRP A 959 59.64 26.28 37.32
CA TRP A 959 58.46 27.14 37.36
C TRP A 959 58.23 27.85 38.70
N ASP A 960 58.43 27.19 39.83
CA ASP A 960 57.99 27.76 41.12
C ASP A 960 58.94 28.87 41.63
N ASP A 961 58.38 30.05 41.90
CA ASP A 961 59.07 31.17 42.54
C ASP A 961 58.52 31.41 43.96
N TYR A 962 59.36 31.08 44.96
CA TYR A 962 59.03 31.24 46.37
C TYR A 962 59.37 32.65 46.92
N SER A 963 59.77 33.60 46.06
CA SER A 963 60.08 34.98 46.45
C SER A 963 58.89 35.70 47.11
N SER A 964 57.67 35.33 46.72
CA SER A 964 56.40 35.87 47.24
C SER A 964 56.05 35.42 48.66
N LEU A 965 56.67 34.33 49.16
CA LEU A 965 56.51 33.88 50.55
C LEU A 965 57.38 34.73 51.49
N GLY A 966 56.86 35.03 52.70
CA GLY A 966 57.64 35.72 53.73
C GLY A 966 58.94 34.98 54.06
N ALA A 967 60.01 35.69 54.40
CA ALA A 967 61.37 35.13 54.57
C ALA A 967 61.43 33.90 55.49
N ALA A 968 60.55 33.84 56.51
CA ALA A 968 60.44 32.71 57.44
C ALA A 968 59.70 31.47 56.89
N MET A 969 59.01 31.56 55.75
CA MET A 969 58.25 30.46 55.14
C MET A 969 58.83 29.96 53.80
N ARG A 970 59.83 30.65 53.23
CA ARG A 970 60.43 30.29 51.92
C ARG A 970 61.10 28.91 51.88
N TRP A 971 61.55 28.41 53.03
CA TRP A 971 62.19 27.10 53.14
C TRP A 971 61.18 25.94 53.26
N LEU A 972 59.91 26.23 53.52
CA LEU A 972 58.92 25.22 53.88
C LEU A 972 58.46 24.36 52.67
N PRO A 973 58.11 24.91 51.49
CA PRO A 973 57.74 24.08 50.34
C PRO A 973 58.88 23.14 49.87
N PRO A 974 60.13 23.62 49.68
CA PRO A 974 61.23 22.75 49.25
C PRO A 974 61.62 21.68 50.28
N THR A 975 61.46 21.97 51.58
CA THR A 975 61.72 20.95 52.62
C THR A 975 60.68 19.84 52.60
N VAL A 976 59.40 20.18 52.43
CA VAL A 976 58.32 19.20 52.25
C VAL A 976 58.60 18.26 51.06
N GLU A 977 59.09 18.80 49.96
CA GLU A 977 59.49 18.00 48.79
C GLU A 977 60.67 17.08 49.10
N LEU A 978 61.72 17.62 49.74
CA LEU A 978 62.91 16.87 50.11
C LEU A 978 62.58 15.69 51.03
N PHE A 979 61.72 15.91 52.04
CA PHE A 979 61.25 14.84 52.92
C PHE A 979 60.44 13.78 52.16
N SER A 980 59.60 14.20 51.22
CA SER A 980 58.79 13.29 50.40
C SER A 980 59.64 12.37 49.52
N PHE A 981 60.72 12.89 48.93
CA PHE A 981 61.72 12.10 48.20
C PHE A 981 62.51 11.16 49.13
N ALA A 982 62.94 11.66 50.29
CA ALA A 982 63.74 10.88 51.24
C ALA A 982 62.98 9.68 51.81
N ILE A 983 61.72 9.90 52.21
CA ILE A 983 60.86 8.84 52.74
C ILE A 983 60.61 7.79 51.65
N SER A 984 60.26 8.21 50.43
CA SER A 984 60.01 7.29 49.32
C SER A 984 61.24 6.44 48.96
N TYR A 985 62.42 7.06 48.93
CA TYR A 985 63.68 6.35 48.70
C TYR A 985 64.00 5.34 49.81
N TRP A 986 63.77 5.69 51.08
CA TRP A 986 64.01 4.79 52.22
C TRP A 986 63.18 3.50 52.13
N PHE A 987 61.89 3.62 51.82
CA PHE A 987 61.01 2.47 51.64
C PHE A 987 61.40 1.62 50.42
N TYR A 988 61.77 2.25 49.30
CA TYR A 988 62.24 1.51 48.12
C TYR A 988 63.55 0.76 48.37
N ARG A 989 64.47 1.36 49.14
CA ARG A 989 65.70 0.71 49.58
C ARG A 989 65.41 -0.54 50.41
N ASN A 990 64.46 -0.47 51.33
CA ASN A 990 64.06 -1.64 52.12
C ASN A 990 63.48 -2.76 51.26
N LEU A 991 62.65 -2.44 50.27
CA LEU A 991 62.13 -3.43 49.31
C LEU A 991 63.24 -4.03 48.45
N ARG A 992 64.26 -3.23 48.08
CA ARG A 992 65.41 -3.67 47.27
C ARG A 992 66.29 -4.64 48.03
N LEU A 993 66.60 -4.32 49.29
CA LEU A 993 67.34 -5.21 50.18
C LEU A 993 66.58 -6.52 50.43
N ALA A 994 65.25 -6.49 50.42
CA ALA A 994 64.41 -7.67 50.52
C ALA A 994 64.24 -8.48 49.21
N GLN A 995 64.88 -8.07 48.10
CA GLN A 995 64.73 -8.66 46.76
C GLN A 995 63.27 -8.75 46.26
N LYS A 996 62.42 -7.80 46.67
CA LYS A 996 61.00 -7.76 46.30
C LYS A 996 60.68 -6.79 45.15
N LEU A 997 61.69 -6.20 44.50
CA LEU A 997 61.49 -5.27 43.38
C LEU A 997 61.52 -5.98 42.02
N SER A 998 60.69 -5.51 41.10
CA SER A 998 60.84 -5.79 39.68
C SER A 998 62.08 -5.08 39.08
N PRO A 999 62.63 -5.55 37.95
CA PRO A 999 63.76 -4.90 37.29
C PRO A 999 63.48 -3.43 36.90
N ASP A 1000 62.24 -3.11 36.51
CA ASP A 1000 61.84 -1.74 36.19
C ASP A 1000 61.74 -0.85 37.44
N GLU A 1001 61.20 -1.37 38.55
CA GLU A 1001 61.17 -0.65 39.83
C GLU A 1001 62.60 -0.40 40.35
N ALA A 1002 63.53 -1.32 40.06
CA ALA A 1002 64.91 -1.19 40.50
C ALA A 1002 65.57 0.04 39.84
N ALA A 1003 65.29 0.30 38.57
CA ALA A 1003 65.74 1.51 37.89
C ALA A 1003 65.09 2.79 38.49
N VAL A 1004 63.78 2.76 38.77
CA VAL A 1004 63.05 3.89 39.37
C VAL A 1004 63.54 4.22 40.79
N SER A 1005 63.91 3.21 41.59
CA SER A 1005 64.47 3.43 42.92
C SER A 1005 65.82 4.18 42.90
N GLN A 1006 66.62 3.99 41.85
CA GLN A 1006 67.90 4.70 41.67
C GLN A 1006 67.67 6.14 41.24
N SER A 1007 66.73 6.39 40.31
CA SER A 1007 66.43 7.75 39.86
C SER A 1007 65.92 8.64 41.00
N LEU A 1008 65.20 8.09 42.01
CA LEU A 1008 64.70 8.87 43.15
C LEU A 1008 65.83 9.52 43.95
N CYS A 1009 66.96 8.83 44.10
CA CYS A 1009 68.15 9.38 44.75
C CYS A 1009 68.78 10.52 43.94
N ALA A 1010 68.80 10.39 42.61
CA ALA A 1010 69.25 11.47 41.73
C ALA A 1010 68.30 12.69 41.82
N GLY A 1011 66.99 12.45 41.90
CA GLY A 1011 65.99 13.50 42.12
C GLY A 1011 66.15 14.23 43.45
N LEU A 1012 66.40 13.50 44.54
CA LEU A 1012 66.68 14.05 45.87
C LEU A 1012 67.94 14.94 45.88
N SER A 1013 68.98 14.50 45.15
CA SER A 1013 70.21 15.27 44.95
C SER A 1013 69.96 16.58 44.17
N ALA A 1014 69.18 16.50 43.08
CA ALA A 1014 68.83 17.65 42.26
C ALA A 1014 67.95 18.67 43.01
N LEU A 1015 66.99 18.19 43.81
CA LEU A 1015 66.08 19.05 44.59
C LEU A 1015 66.82 19.82 45.68
N ALA A 1016 67.72 19.15 46.39
CA ALA A 1016 68.60 19.79 47.36
C ALA A 1016 69.53 20.81 46.67
N CYS A 1017 70.02 20.50 45.46
CA CYS A 1017 70.81 21.44 44.67
C CYS A 1017 70.04 22.73 44.36
N VAL A 1018 68.84 22.59 43.81
CA VAL A 1018 67.98 23.71 43.41
C VAL A 1018 67.55 24.53 44.63
N SER A 1019 67.17 23.86 45.72
CA SER A 1019 66.76 24.51 46.96
C SER A 1019 67.87 25.37 47.57
N ILE A 1020 69.10 24.84 47.60
CA ILE A 1020 70.27 25.55 48.13
C ILE A 1020 70.72 26.65 47.15
N THR A 1021 70.65 26.41 45.84
CA THR A 1021 71.16 27.36 44.84
C THR A 1021 70.27 28.58 44.62
N ARG A 1022 68.95 28.44 44.77
CA ARG A 1022 67.97 29.52 44.58
C ARG A 1022 67.62 30.30 45.85
N TYR A 1023 67.62 29.64 47.01
CA TYR A 1023 67.02 30.23 48.22
C TYR A 1023 68.00 30.47 49.37
N CYS A 1024 69.24 29.94 49.30
CA CYS A 1024 70.33 30.46 50.14
C CYS A 1024 70.91 31.73 49.50
N PRO A 1025 71.35 32.71 50.32
CA PRO A 1025 72.09 33.86 49.82
C PRO A 1025 73.28 33.40 48.94
N PRO A 1026 73.59 34.09 47.82
CA PRO A 1026 74.55 33.62 46.81
C PRO A 1026 75.92 33.23 47.39
N TYR A 1027 76.33 33.89 48.47
CA TYR A 1027 77.61 33.68 49.16
C TYR A 1027 77.64 32.43 50.08
N TRP A 1028 76.51 31.96 50.59
CA TRP A 1028 76.41 30.72 51.39
C TRP A 1028 76.00 29.50 50.56
N ALA A 1029 75.38 29.72 49.41
CA ALA A 1029 74.85 28.64 48.56
C ALA A 1029 75.94 27.61 48.21
N SER A 1030 77.13 28.05 47.78
CA SER A 1030 78.22 27.15 47.37
C SER A 1030 78.79 26.32 48.53
N SER A 1031 78.95 26.90 49.72
CA SER A 1031 79.44 26.16 50.90
C SER A 1031 78.40 25.18 51.45
N THR A 1032 77.13 25.57 51.46
CA THR A 1032 76.03 24.70 51.87
C THR A 1032 75.89 23.52 50.91
N LEU A 1033 76.05 23.76 49.61
CA LEU A 1033 76.05 22.72 48.57
C LEU A 1033 77.21 21.75 48.74
N ALA A 1034 78.42 22.25 49.07
CA ALA A 1034 79.60 21.41 49.31
C ALA A 1034 79.44 20.51 50.54
N VAL A 1035 78.95 21.05 51.66
CA VAL A 1035 78.68 20.29 52.89
C VAL A 1035 77.60 19.24 52.67
N PHE A 1036 76.52 19.60 51.98
CA PHE A 1036 75.46 18.66 51.63
C PHE A 1036 75.96 17.53 50.73
N THR A 1037 76.76 17.85 49.71
CA THR A 1037 77.33 16.86 48.80
C THR A 1037 78.31 15.93 49.51
N ALA A 1038 79.13 16.44 50.44
CA ALA A 1038 79.99 15.62 51.29
C ALA A 1038 79.16 14.71 52.21
N ALA A 1039 78.10 15.23 52.83
CA ALA A 1039 77.18 14.43 53.64
C ALA A 1039 76.51 13.31 52.83
N MET A 1040 76.07 13.59 51.60
CA MET A 1040 75.54 12.57 50.70
C MET A 1040 76.58 11.52 50.32
N PHE A 1041 77.84 11.92 50.10
CA PHE A 1041 78.92 10.98 49.79
C PHE A 1041 79.20 10.03 50.96
N PHE A 1042 79.32 10.56 52.19
CA PHE A 1042 79.51 9.75 53.39
C PHE A 1042 78.29 8.90 53.72
N ALA A 1043 77.08 9.41 53.52
CA ALA A 1043 75.86 8.61 53.63
C ALA A 1043 75.86 7.47 52.60
N GLY A 1044 76.22 7.72 51.33
CA GLY A 1044 76.37 6.67 50.33
C GLY A 1044 77.43 5.62 50.69
N LEU A 1045 78.49 6.04 51.38
CA LEU A 1045 79.55 5.17 51.89
C LEU A 1045 79.07 4.29 53.06
N ALA A 1046 78.34 4.88 54.01
CA ALA A 1046 77.75 4.17 55.16
C ALA A 1046 76.62 3.22 54.74
N LEU A 1047 75.86 3.58 53.70
CA LEU A 1047 74.74 2.78 53.20
C LEU A 1047 75.16 1.72 52.16
N GLY A 1048 76.43 1.72 51.70
CA GLY A 1048 76.96 0.78 50.70
C GLY A 1048 76.56 1.09 49.26
N GLU A 1049 75.84 2.17 49.01
CA GLU A 1049 75.21 2.47 47.72
C GLU A 1049 76.22 3.12 46.76
N MET A 1050 76.62 2.42 45.69
CA MET A 1050 77.55 2.95 44.68
C MET A 1050 76.95 4.14 43.93
N PHE A 1051 75.64 4.09 43.64
CA PHE A 1051 74.95 5.14 42.90
C PHE A 1051 74.90 6.48 43.65
N VAL A 1052 74.58 6.46 44.95
CA VAL A 1052 74.58 7.66 45.83
C VAL A 1052 75.97 8.31 45.82
N ARG A 1053 77.03 7.48 45.85
CA ARG A 1053 78.43 7.94 45.78
C ARG A 1053 78.75 8.61 44.44
N VAL A 1054 78.36 8.01 43.33
CA VAL A 1054 78.57 8.57 41.98
C VAL A 1054 77.80 9.88 41.79
N CYS A 1055 76.53 9.95 42.18
CA CYS A 1055 75.74 11.19 42.12
C CYS A 1055 76.33 12.29 43.00
N SER A 1056 76.84 11.96 44.18
CA SER A 1056 77.52 12.91 45.06
C SER A 1056 78.79 13.47 44.40
N CYS A 1057 79.61 12.62 43.74
CA CYS A 1057 80.78 13.09 43.00
C CYS A 1057 80.43 14.03 41.84
N LEU A 1058 79.35 13.73 41.11
CA LEU A 1058 78.89 14.52 39.96
C LEU A 1058 78.33 15.88 40.39
N MET A 1059 77.57 15.91 41.49
CA MET A 1059 77.14 17.12 42.18
C MET A 1059 78.33 17.95 42.66
N PHE A 1060 79.40 17.29 43.13
CA PHE A 1060 80.64 17.94 43.55
C PHE A 1060 81.32 18.69 42.39
N THR A 1061 81.27 18.13 41.17
CA THR A 1061 81.77 18.77 39.96
C THR A 1061 80.96 20.01 39.60
N ILE A 1062 79.63 19.97 39.77
CA ILE A 1062 78.73 21.11 39.55
C ILE A 1062 78.97 22.21 40.59
N VAL A 1063 79.18 21.86 41.87
CA VAL A 1063 79.54 22.79 42.95
C VAL A 1063 80.85 23.51 42.62
N ALA A 1064 81.87 22.76 42.18
CA ALA A 1064 83.17 23.29 41.80
C ALA A 1064 83.09 24.21 40.57
N GLY A 1065 82.32 23.83 39.54
CA GLY A 1065 82.09 24.65 38.36
C GLY A 1065 81.36 25.96 38.66
N ARG A 1066 80.33 25.93 39.54
CA ARG A 1066 79.62 27.14 39.97
C ARG A 1066 80.50 28.09 40.78
N ALA A 1067 81.37 27.56 41.64
CA ALA A 1067 82.33 28.36 42.40
C ALA A 1067 83.36 29.06 41.49
N MET A 1068 83.72 28.45 40.35
CA MET A 1068 84.59 29.08 39.35
C MET A 1068 83.88 30.16 38.51
N ILE A 1069 82.59 29.96 38.16
CA ILE A 1069 81.83 30.87 37.29
C ILE A 1069 81.35 32.13 38.03
N PHE A 1070 80.97 32.02 39.31
CA PHE A 1070 80.43 33.16 40.10
C PHE A 1070 81.48 33.78 41.04
N SER A 1071 82.75 33.88 40.61
CA SER A 1071 83.83 34.45 41.43
C SER A 1071 83.75 35.99 41.58
N GLU A 1072 83.14 36.71 40.64
CA GLU A 1072 83.01 38.18 40.66
C GLU A 1072 82.23 38.78 41.86
N PRO A 1073 81.07 38.25 42.31
CA PRO A 1073 80.36 38.82 43.48
C PRO A 1073 81.09 38.66 44.83
N TYR A 1074 82.22 37.94 44.88
CA TYR A 1074 83.00 37.74 46.11
C TYR A 1074 84.05 38.83 46.37
N GLU A 1075 84.30 39.75 45.43
CA GLU A 1075 85.29 40.84 45.61
C GLU A 1075 84.87 41.87 46.69
N ASN A 1076 83.58 42.02 46.98
CA ASN A 1076 83.05 43.09 47.84
C ASN A 1076 83.02 42.80 49.37
N LEU A 1077 83.54 41.68 49.87
CA LEU A 1077 83.20 41.20 51.24
C LEU A 1077 84.34 41.02 52.28
N GLY A 1078 85.57 41.47 52.03
CA GLY A 1078 86.61 41.58 53.10
C GLY A 1078 86.98 40.27 53.85
N ARG A 1079 87.73 40.36 54.97
CA ARG A 1079 88.50 39.27 55.65
C ARG A 1079 87.76 37.96 56.05
N LEU A 1080 86.46 37.79 55.80
CA LEU A 1080 85.79 36.47 55.81
C LEU A 1080 86.17 35.57 54.59
N ARG A 1081 87.08 36.06 53.74
CA ARG A 1081 87.69 35.46 52.52
C ARG A 1081 87.92 33.93 52.52
N TRP A 1082 88.20 33.29 53.64
CA TRP A 1082 88.74 31.92 53.66
C TRP A 1082 87.81 30.85 54.23
N LEU A 1083 86.70 31.21 54.87
CA LEU A 1083 85.79 30.21 55.45
C LEU A 1083 85.04 29.40 54.37
N PRO A 1084 84.46 30.04 53.33
CA PRO A 1084 83.73 29.34 52.28
C PRO A 1084 84.65 28.47 51.42
N ILE A 1085 85.80 29.02 51.03
CA ILE A 1085 86.85 28.34 50.23
C ILE A 1085 87.53 27.25 51.05
N GLY A 1086 87.79 27.49 52.34
CA GLY A 1086 88.35 26.52 53.28
C GLY A 1086 87.41 25.34 53.53
N ALA A 1087 86.11 25.60 53.74
CA ALA A 1087 85.10 24.55 53.83
C ALA A 1087 84.99 23.75 52.51
N GLN A 1088 85.08 24.41 51.35
CA GLN A 1088 85.08 23.75 50.03
C GLN A 1088 86.32 22.89 49.78
N LEU A 1089 87.53 23.36 50.16
CA LEU A 1089 88.78 22.60 50.07
C LEU A 1089 88.82 21.42 51.06
N VAL A 1090 88.32 21.60 52.28
CA VAL A 1090 88.17 20.51 53.27
C VAL A 1090 87.17 19.47 52.79
N SER A 1091 86.09 19.89 52.13
CA SER A 1091 85.12 18.98 51.50
C SER A 1091 85.74 18.24 50.30
N LEU A 1092 86.51 18.94 49.45
CA LEU A 1092 87.26 18.36 48.31
C LEU A 1092 88.24 17.28 48.80
N LEU A 1093 89.04 17.61 49.82
CA LEU A 1093 90.01 16.69 50.43
C LEU A 1093 89.30 15.52 51.14
N GLY A 1094 88.21 15.79 51.85
CA GLY A 1094 87.39 14.79 52.55
C GLY A 1094 86.73 13.77 51.61
N VAL A 1095 86.46 14.13 50.35
CA VAL A 1095 85.93 13.23 49.32
C VAL A 1095 87.05 12.61 48.46
N TYR A 1096 88.12 13.34 48.16
CA TYR A 1096 89.25 12.87 47.34
C TYR A 1096 90.09 11.77 48.04
N LEU A 1097 90.31 11.88 49.35
CA LEU A 1097 91.11 10.92 50.12
C LEU A 1097 90.46 9.51 50.17
N PRO A 1098 89.16 9.35 50.46
CA PRO A 1098 88.48 8.04 50.38
C PRO A 1098 88.37 7.49 48.95
N TYR A 1099 88.12 8.34 47.95
CA TYR A 1099 87.98 7.92 46.55
C TYR A 1099 89.28 7.32 45.99
N ARG A 1100 90.44 7.92 46.33
CA ARG A 1100 91.77 7.41 45.95
C ARG A 1100 92.14 6.10 46.67
N GLY A 1101 91.57 5.85 47.86
CA GLY A 1101 91.70 4.58 48.59
C GLY A 1101 90.85 3.45 47.99
N LEU A 1102 89.67 3.77 47.45
CA LEU A 1102 88.76 2.82 46.80
C LEU A 1102 89.19 2.45 45.38
N ALA A 1103 89.74 3.38 44.60
CA ALA A 1103 90.26 3.11 43.24
C ALA A 1103 91.44 2.11 43.22
N LYS A 1104 92.04 1.80 44.37
CA LYS A 1104 93.11 0.78 44.51
C LYS A 1104 92.60 -0.62 44.82
N ARG A 1105 91.30 -0.82 45.08
CA ARG A 1105 90.69 -2.16 45.13
C ARG A 1105 89.91 -2.36 43.83
N GLY A 1106 90.36 -3.31 43.00
CA GLY A 1106 89.77 -3.62 41.69
C GLY A 1106 88.29 -4.04 41.77
N PRO A 1107 87.61 -4.18 40.61
CA PRO A 1107 86.17 -4.39 40.56
C PRO A 1107 85.79 -5.78 41.10
N VAL A 1108 84.81 -5.82 41.99
CA VAL A 1108 83.99 -7.01 42.33
C VAL A 1108 82.54 -6.63 42.16
#